data_AF-A0A4V3EQI4-F1
#
_entry.id   AF-A0A4V3EQI4-F1
#
_cell.length_a   1.000
_cell.length_b   1.000
_cell.length_c   1.000
_cell.angle_alpha   90.00
_cell.angle_beta   90.00
_cell.angle_gamma   90.00
#
_symmetry.space_group_name_H-M   'P 1'
#
loop_
_entity.id
_entity.type
_entity.pdbx_description
1 polymer ?
#
loop_
_entity_poly.entity_id
_entity_poly.type
_entity_poly.pdbx_seq_one_letter_code
_entity_poly.pdbx_strand_id
1 'polypeptide(L)'
;MIQLSFAQRRLWFLHRFEGPSATYNLPVVVRLSGALDVDALTAAVRDVVERHESLRTVFDEDEGGVPFQRVVPADEAAPDLPVREVAPEDEEAAVTEAARHAFDLSREIPFRATLLRLGTREHALVLVMHHIAFDGESMAPLARDLSAAYTARLDGGAPGWEELPVQYADYTLWQREALGEESDPESELSAQLAYWQGELAGAPQQIQLPADRPRPPVPGHEGGVVSFSVDPGTWAGVQDLARSCGASAPIVLQAALSVLLGRLGGGEDVSIGAPVAGRGDEALGDLVGFFVNTWVLRADLSGNPAFSEVLERVRGKALAAYDNQDAPFERLVELLNPERSSAYHPLFQVMFAWQDTALVGLDLPGLTAVMEPVSTHTAKFDLEFAFGLDPSGESLTGTLEYATELFDHDTAAGFADRFVRVLRTVVTDPSVPVGAVDVLLPGEYGRLVTEANDTRAPWPAASLVELVERRVVSAPDARAVVCGDVEWSYGELNARANRLARVLVGRGVGPESLVGLALPRSADLVVGLLGILKSGAGYVPIDPRYPSRRLDYIVAEAAPALVLTDAATAGVVPDVGVPSLLLEDVDLGGGESADLSEGERSAPLRPENVAYVMYTSGSTGNPKGVAITHAGAVNGVARLIERVGVGEGSRVLAGTSVNFDVSVFEIFTALGAGGVVEIVRDVLELAERDSWTGSVISCVPSVFAELLDEIADRTTVDAVIFAGEVLPASLMNRVRAAMPAVRILNGYGQSESFYATTFELAASERWDRGSSAPIGLPLGNMRTYVLGPGLTPVPVGVVGELYVAGAVGRGYHERPGLTAERFVADPFGEPGSRMYRTGDLARWTADGQLECVGRDDTQVKVRGFRIEPAEVEAALTAHPGVAQAAALVREADGGKQLVGYLVPAGGRLDATEVRRFAADRLPEFMVPAALVVLDRLPLDPNGKLDRRALPEPEFSGGAYRAPSSPGEVALAAVFAEVLGLERVGVDDDFFAVGGDSIRSIQVVTRARARGVEVSPRDVFECRTVAELAVRARTVGEAVVLEELPGGGVGRMPLLPVGAWLTELTPQHDRFSMSLVCDLPVGISEVELLGTLGAVVDRHDVLRSSLVRGEGGSGWELEVGVPGCVEVAGLVRRVVCDGRWESGAWRDVAARELDGALGGLDPAGGVMARFVWFDAGEGVSGRLLIV
;
A
#
# COMPACT_ATOMS: atom_id res chain seq x y z
N MET A 1 4.76 17.79 48.99
CA MET A 1 4.76 17.54 47.54
C MET A 1 3.31 17.64 47.09
N ILE A 2 3.02 18.54 46.17
CA ILE A 2 1.66 18.79 45.68
C ILE A 2 1.54 17.98 44.38
N GLN A 3 0.50 17.18 44.22
CA GLN A 3 0.35 16.40 42.99
C GLN A 3 0.05 17.32 41.79
N LEU A 4 0.31 16.85 40.56
CA LEU A 4 -0.09 17.56 39.35
C LEU A 4 -1.63 17.55 39.22
N SER A 5 -2.17 18.59 38.58
CA SER A 5 -3.55 18.50 38.07
C SER A 5 -3.64 17.42 37.00
N PHE A 6 -4.84 16.95 36.70
CA PHE A 6 -5.03 15.94 35.66
C PHE A 6 -4.48 16.40 34.29
N ALA A 7 -4.69 17.67 33.96
CA ALA A 7 -4.19 18.28 32.73
C ALA A 7 -2.66 18.40 32.73
N GLN A 8 -2.04 18.83 33.84
CA GLN A 8 -0.57 18.88 33.93
C GLN A 8 0.07 17.49 33.83
N ARG A 9 -0.57 16.47 34.41
CA ARG A 9 -0.06 15.09 34.36
C ARG A 9 0.10 14.59 32.92
N ARG A 10 -0.78 15.00 32.01
CA ARG A 10 -0.68 14.75 30.56
C ARG A 10 0.58 15.36 29.96
N LEU A 11 0.75 16.66 30.12
CA LEU A 11 1.89 17.36 29.53
C LEU A 11 3.21 16.89 30.14
N TRP A 12 3.21 16.52 31.42
CA TRP A 12 4.36 15.86 32.04
C TRP A 12 4.64 14.48 31.40
N PHE A 13 3.62 13.65 31.20
CA PHE A 13 3.79 12.36 30.53
C PHE A 13 4.38 12.52 29.12
N LEU A 14 3.82 13.43 28.31
CA LEU A 14 4.31 13.71 26.96
C LEU A 14 5.74 14.24 26.98
N HIS A 15 6.06 15.16 27.91
CA HIS A 15 7.42 15.65 28.10
C HIS A 15 8.42 14.54 28.45
N ARG A 16 8.01 13.56 29.28
CA ARG A 16 8.85 12.40 29.64
C ARG A 16 8.98 11.39 28.50
N PHE A 17 7.95 11.26 27.67
CA PHE A 17 7.90 10.32 26.56
C PHE A 17 8.69 10.83 25.33
N GLU A 18 8.47 12.08 24.93
CA GLU A 18 9.07 12.71 23.75
C GLU A 18 10.43 13.38 24.06
N GLY A 19 10.62 13.80 25.31
CA GLY A 19 11.75 14.63 25.74
C GLY A 19 11.47 16.14 25.61
N PRO A 20 12.45 16.99 26.01
CA PRO A 20 12.33 18.44 25.86
C PRO A 20 12.18 18.88 24.40
N SER A 21 11.11 19.62 24.10
CA SER A 21 10.80 20.14 22.75
C SER A 21 10.05 21.47 22.83
N ALA A 22 9.83 22.10 21.68
CA ALA A 22 9.06 23.33 21.56
C ALA A 22 7.56 23.11 21.28
N THR A 23 7.12 21.85 21.12
CA THR A 23 5.76 21.48 20.68
C THR A 23 4.66 22.04 21.58
N TYR A 24 4.95 22.18 22.88
CA TYR A 24 4.03 22.72 23.88
C TYR A 24 4.47 24.09 24.40
N ASN A 25 5.24 24.85 23.63
CA ASN A 25 5.50 26.25 23.93
C ASN A 25 4.37 27.15 23.44
N LEU A 26 4.12 28.22 24.18
CA LEU A 26 3.23 29.33 23.82
C LEU A 26 4.07 30.61 23.73
N PRO A 27 4.80 30.81 22.62
CA PRO A 27 5.62 32.00 22.44
C PRO A 27 4.77 33.19 21.98
N VAL A 28 5.06 34.36 22.57
CA VAL A 28 4.48 35.64 22.18
C VAL A 28 5.60 36.64 21.96
N VAL A 29 5.52 37.39 20.87
CA VAL A 29 6.37 38.55 20.65
C VAL A 29 5.58 39.81 20.96
N VAL A 30 6.15 40.66 21.81
CA VAL A 30 5.65 42.01 22.06
C VAL A 30 6.55 42.98 21.31
N ARG A 31 6.04 43.56 20.23
CA ARG A 31 6.71 44.62 19.46
C ARG A 31 6.58 45.93 20.21
N LEU A 32 7.71 46.54 20.56
CA LEU A 32 7.80 47.72 21.41
C LEU A 32 8.49 48.87 20.66
N SER A 33 7.75 49.96 20.43
CA SER A 33 8.31 51.20 19.88
C SER A 33 8.22 52.33 20.90
N GLY A 34 9.35 52.89 21.31
CA GLY A 34 9.39 54.04 22.22
C GLY A 34 10.63 54.12 23.11
N ALA A 35 10.51 54.80 24.26
CA ALA A 35 11.58 54.92 25.24
C ALA A 35 11.44 53.80 26.29
N LEU A 36 12.10 52.67 26.07
CA LEU A 36 12.04 51.52 26.96
C LEU A 36 13.03 51.66 28.11
N ASP A 37 12.54 51.53 29.35
CA ASP A 37 13.38 51.32 30.53
C ASP A 37 13.55 49.81 30.77
N VAL A 38 14.73 49.29 30.45
CA VAL A 38 15.03 47.86 30.52
C VAL A 38 15.06 47.37 31.97
N ASP A 39 15.52 48.19 32.92
CA ASP A 39 15.61 47.80 34.32
C ASP A 39 14.20 47.72 34.92
N ALA A 40 13.32 48.67 34.59
CA ALA A 40 11.92 48.64 34.98
C ALA A 40 11.18 47.43 34.37
N LEU A 41 11.42 47.10 33.10
CA LEU A 41 10.84 45.93 32.45
C LEU A 41 11.34 44.62 33.08
N THR A 42 12.64 44.52 33.36
CA THR A 42 13.23 43.34 34.03
C THR A 42 12.62 43.14 35.42
N ALA A 43 12.45 44.21 36.18
CA ALA A 43 11.80 44.15 37.49
C ALA A 43 10.31 43.77 37.37
N ALA A 44 9.60 44.31 36.36
CA ALA A 44 8.19 44.00 36.13
C ALA A 44 7.96 42.52 35.78
N VAL A 45 8.81 41.93 34.93
CA VAL A 45 8.75 40.49 34.61
C VAL A 45 8.97 39.65 35.86
N ARG A 46 9.90 40.03 36.74
CA ARG A 46 10.12 39.35 38.03
C ARG A 46 8.90 39.44 38.94
N ASP A 47 8.27 40.61 39.04
CA ASP A 47 7.07 40.81 39.86
C ASP A 47 5.91 39.91 39.40
N VAL A 48 5.74 39.73 38.09
CA VAL A 48 4.70 38.86 37.51
C VAL A 48 4.99 37.38 37.82
N VAL A 49 6.24 36.92 37.68
CA VAL A 49 6.62 35.54 38.04
C VAL A 49 6.52 35.30 39.54
N GLU A 50 6.77 36.30 40.38
CA GLU A 50 6.57 36.22 41.82
C GLU A 50 5.07 36.05 42.18
N ARG A 51 4.20 36.86 41.55
CA ARG A 51 2.75 36.87 41.76
C ARG A 51 2.07 35.55 41.39
N HIS A 52 2.48 34.92 40.29
CA HIS A 52 1.84 33.73 39.73
C HIS A 52 2.70 32.47 39.95
N GLU A 53 2.32 31.64 40.92
CA GLU A 53 3.11 30.46 41.32
C GLU A 53 3.37 29.48 40.17
N SER A 54 2.41 29.34 39.26
CA SER A 54 2.50 28.45 38.09
C SER A 54 3.74 28.74 37.23
N LEU A 55 4.10 30.02 37.06
CA LEU A 55 5.25 30.43 36.24
C LEU A 55 6.61 30.08 36.86
N ARG A 56 6.65 29.82 38.17
CA ARG A 56 7.85 29.43 38.93
C ARG A 56 7.75 28.02 39.50
N THR A 57 6.97 27.16 38.88
CA THR A 57 6.77 25.77 39.31
C THR A 57 7.56 24.80 38.43
N VAL A 58 8.32 23.91 39.05
CA VAL A 58 9.01 22.80 38.38
C VAL A 58 8.34 21.46 38.72
N PHE A 59 8.54 20.45 37.87
CA PHE A 59 7.84 19.17 37.92
C PHE A 59 8.82 18.02 38.09
N ASP A 60 8.56 17.10 39.01
CA ASP A 60 9.47 15.98 39.29
C ASP A 60 8.69 14.73 39.70
N GLU A 61 9.37 13.59 39.80
CA GLU A 61 8.82 12.31 40.23
C GLU A 61 9.38 11.92 41.60
N ASP A 62 8.55 11.37 42.48
CA ASP A 62 9.04 10.81 43.74
C ASP A 62 9.76 9.45 43.53
N GLU A 63 10.29 8.85 44.61
CA GLU A 63 10.98 7.55 44.53
C GLU A 63 10.10 6.41 43.97
N GLY A 64 8.77 6.58 44.01
CA GLY A 64 7.79 5.64 43.45
C GLY A 64 7.35 5.96 42.01
N GLY A 65 7.90 7.01 41.39
CA GLY A 65 7.53 7.46 40.05
C GLY A 65 6.24 8.27 40.00
N VAL A 66 5.75 8.79 41.14
CA VAL A 66 4.53 9.61 41.16
C VAL A 66 4.91 11.08 40.89
N PRO A 67 4.34 11.72 39.85
CA PRO A 67 4.69 13.09 39.52
C PRO A 67 4.09 14.08 40.52
N PHE A 68 4.88 15.09 40.88
CA PHE A 68 4.49 16.20 41.76
C PHE A 68 5.02 17.54 41.23
N GLN A 69 4.34 18.62 41.62
CA GLN A 69 4.73 19.99 41.33
C GLN A 69 5.44 20.59 42.56
N ARG A 70 6.49 21.37 42.29
CA ARG A 70 7.29 22.07 43.29
C ARG A 70 7.38 23.54 42.91
N VAL A 71 6.63 24.34 43.65
CA VAL A 71 6.68 25.80 43.56
C VAL A 71 8.06 26.27 44.09
N VAL A 72 8.86 26.90 43.24
CA VAL A 72 10.19 27.39 43.59
C VAL A 72 10.06 28.75 44.31
N PRO A 73 10.77 29.01 45.42
CA PRO A 73 10.78 30.32 46.07
C PRO A 73 11.10 31.47 45.09
N ALA A 74 10.42 32.61 45.23
CA ALA A 74 10.52 33.70 44.25
C ALA A 74 11.94 34.28 44.11
N ASP A 75 12.72 34.28 45.18
CA ASP A 75 14.13 34.71 45.20
C ASP A 75 15.07 33.74 44.46
N GLU A 76 14.70 32.46 44.37
CA GLU A 76 15.43 31.42 43.62
C GLU A 76 14.96 31.30 42.16
N ALA A 77 13.76 31.80 41.85
CA ALA A 77 13.10 31.69 40.54
C ALA A 77 13.07 32.98 39.71
N ALA A 78 13.87 34.00 40.09
CA ALA A 78 13.86 35.29 39.42
C ALA A 78 14.32 35.16 37.95
N PRO A 79 13.44 35.40 36.96
CA PRO A 79 13.82 35.32 35.55
C PRO A 79 14.87 36.39 35.23
N ASP A 80 15.83 36.01 34.39
CA ASP A 80 16.73 36.96 33.73
C ASP A 80 16.06 37.50 32.46
N LEU A 81 16.40 38.73 32.08
CA LEU A 81 15.94 39.34 30.82
C LEU A 81 17.17 39.67 29.94
N PRO A 82 17.76 38.65 29.29
CA PRO A 82 18.89 38.88 28.41
C PRO A 82 18.52 39.84 27.28
N VAL A 83 19.39 40.83 27.06
CA VAL A 83 19.27 41.79 25.95
C VAL A 83 20.19 41.37 24.82
N ARG A 84 19.64 41.08 23.64
CA ARG A 84 20.37 40.75 22.42
C ARG A 84 20.25 41.88 21.41
N GLU A 85 21.39 42.40 20.94
CA GLU A 85 21.42 43.30 19.78
C GLU A 85 21.22 42.45 18.52
N VAL A 86 20.18 42.75 17.73
CA VAL A 86 19.82 41.99 16.53
C VAL A 86 19.56 42.97 15.39
N ALA A 87 20.12 42.71 14.20
CA ALA A 87 19.80 43.52 13.03
C ALA A 87 18.32 43.30 12.63
N PRO A 88 17.59 44.31 12.16
CA PRO A 88 16.17 44.15 11.79
C PRO A 88 15.90 42.99 10.83
N GLU A 89 16.81 42.71 9.90
CA GLU A 89 16.73 41.58 8.97
C GLU A 89 16.88 40.20 9.62
N ASP A 90 17.47 40.11 10.82
CA ASP A 90 17.69 38.86 11.57
C ASP A 90 16.63 38.66 12.68
N GLU A 91 15.67 39.58 12.83
CA GLU A 91 14.65 39.55 13.89
C GLU A 91 13.86 38.24 13.87
N GLU A 92 13.35 37.83 12.72
CA GLU A 92 12.51 36.64 12.57
C GLU A 92 13.26 35.36 12.98
N ALA A 93 14.54 35.25 12.60
CA ALA A 93 15.39 34.15 12.99
C ALA A 93 15.63 34.12 14.51
N ALA A 94 15.89 35.28 15.12
CA ALA A 94 16.09 35.40 16.57
C ALA A 94 14.82 35.11 17.38
N VAL A 95 13.65 35.57 16.90
CA VAL A 95 12.34 35.26 17.49
C VAL A 95 12.05 33.77 17.41
N THR A 96 12.30 33.14 16.25
CA THR A 96 12.11 31.70 16.06
C THR A 96 13.04 30.87 16.94
N GLU A 97 14.32 31.26 17.05
CA GLU A 97 15.30 30.64 17.95
C GLU A 97 14.81 30.66 19.41
N ALA A 98 14.33 31.81 19.88
CA ALA A 98 13.80 31.95 21.24
C ALA A 98 12.51 31.14 21.44
N ALA A 99 11.57 31.20 20.49
CA ALA A 99 10.30 30.48 20.52
C ALA A 99 10.48 28.95 20.58
N ARG A 100 11.53 28.42 19.93
CA ARG A 100 11.85 26.98 19.89
C ARG A 100 12.71 26.49 21.06
N HIS A 101 12.80 27.27 22.15
CA HIS A 101 13.51 26.83 23.35
C HIS A 101 12.91 25.53 23.93
N ALA A 102 13.74 24.54 24.21
CA ALA A 102 13.31 23.28 24.79
C ALA A 102 13.41 23.32 26.32
N PHE A 103 12.27 23.43 27.01
CA PHE A 103 12.23 23.45 28.48
C PHE A 103 12.56 22.08 29.08
N ASP A 104 13.49 22.01 30.04
CA ASP A 104 13.63 20.86 30.95
C ASP A 104 12.79 21.13 32.20
N LEU A 105 11.53 20.69 32.17
CA LEU A 105 10.53 20.98 33.21
C LEU A 105 10.91 20.45 34.61
N SER A 106 11.92 19.58 34.68
CA SER A 106 12.45 19.07 35.95
C SER A 106 13.48 19.98 36.62
N ARG A 107 14.08 20.90 35.85
CA ARG A 107 15.21 21.73 36.30
C ARG A 107 15.01 23.21 36.09
N GLU A 108 14.20 23.61 35.12
CA GLU A 108 13.92 25.02 34.85
C GLU A 108 12.45 25.36 34.98
N ILE A 109 12.19 26.61 35.35
CA ILE A 109 10.83 27.14 35.41
C ILE A 109 10.24 27.26 33.99
N PRO A 110 8.93 27.05 33.79
CA PRO A 110 8.25 27.01 32.50
C PRO A 110 8.01 28.40 31.87
N PHE A 111 8.93 29.34 32.12
CA PHE A 111 8.84 30.73 31.66
C PHE A 111 10.22 31.27 31.29
N ARG A 112 10.32 31.91 30.12
CA ARG A 112 11.49 32.66 29.65
C ARG A 112 11.09 33.97 29.00
N ALA A 113 11.95 34.98 29.15
CA ALA A 113 11.81 36.26 28.48
C ALA A 113 13.16 36.63 27.83
N THR A 114 13.14 37.20 26.62
CA THR A 114 14.33 37.72 25.93
C THR A 114 13.99 39.05 25.28
N LEU A 115 14.83 40.06 25.47
CA LEU A 115 14.65 41.37 24.81
C LEU A 115 15.58 41.48 23.61
N LEU A 116 15.01 41.58 22.42
CA LEU A 116 15.74 41.86 21.19
C LEU A 116 15.74 43.37 20.95
N ARG A 117 16.92 43.98 20.87
CA ARG A 117 17.07 45.39 20.50
C ARG A 117 17.35 45.49 19.01
N LEU A 118 16.42 46.10 18.27
CA LEU A 118 16.45 46.26 16.80
C LEU A 118 16.93 47.66 16.38
N GLY A 119 16.88 48.62 17.31
CA GLY A 119 17.34 49.98 17.12
C GLY A 119 17.31 50.78 18.42
N THR A 120 17.44 52.10 18.33
CA THR A 120 17.46 52.98 19.51
C THR A 120 16.09 53.14 20.19
N ARG A 121 15.00 52.84 19.48
CA ARG A 121 13.62 52.95 19.96
C ARG A 121 12.76 51.74 19.59
N GLU A 122 13.31 50.76 18.88
CA GLU A 122 12.58 49.59 18.38
C GLU A 122 13.13 48.34 19.06
N HIS A 123 12.23 47.57 19.68
CA HIS A 123 12.55 46.37 20.44
C HIS A 123 11.48 45.30 20.22
N ALA A 124 11.86 44.04 20.40
CA ALA A 124 10.93 42.91 20.45
C ALA A 124 11.17 42.12 21.75
N LEU A 125 10.17 42.07 22.63
CA LEU A 125 10.20 41.25 23.84
C LEU A 125 9.58 39.89 23.50
N VAL A 126 10.39 38.84 23.49
CA VAL A 126 9.93 37.47 23.27
C VAL A 126 9.67 36.83 24.63
N LEU A 127 8.42 36.48 24.89
CA LEU A 127 7.97 35.73 26.06
C LEU A 127 7.69 34.29 25.61
N VAL A 128 8.25 33.31 26.30
CA VAL A 128 8.06 31.89 25.99
C VAL A 128 7.60 31.20 27.26
N MET A 129 6.39 30.66 27.24
CA MET A 129 5.81 29.92 28.34
C MET A 129 5.55 28.48 27.90
N HIS A 130 5.82 27.51 28.77
CA HIS A 130 5.41 26.13 28.50
C HIS A 130 3.93 25.94 28.87
N HIS A 131 3.17 25.25 28.03
CA HIS A 131 1.71 25.07 28.16
C HIS A 131 1.31 24.38 29.48
N ILE A 132 2.22 23.67 30.15
CA ILE A 132 2.00 23.05 31.47
C ILE A 132 1.72 24.06 32.60
N ALA A 133 2.13 25.32 32.41
CA ALA A 133 1.98 26.38 33.39
C ALA A 133 1.11 27.55 32.91
N PHE A 134 0.64 27.49 31.65
CA PHE A 134 0.01 28.61 30.97
C PHE A 134 -1.01 28.11 29.94
N ASP A 135 -2.13 28.81 29.77
CA ASP A 135 -3.12 28.58 28.73
C ASP A 135 -3.58 29.87 28.04
N GLY A 136 -4.43 29.77 27.02
CA GLY A 136 -4.89 30.94 26.26
C GLY A 136 -5.55 32.03 27.13
N GLU A 137 -6.38 31.63 28.09
CA GLU A 137 -7.07 32.54 29.02
C GLU A 137 -6.10 33.22 30.01
N SER A 138 -4.92 32.64 30.23
CA SER A 138 -3.87 33.26 31.07
C SER A 138 -3.24 34.52 30.43
N MET A 139 -3.49 34.78 29.13
CA MET A 139 -2.89 35.92 28.43
C MET A 139 -3.37 37.28 28.93
N ALA A 140 -4.68 37.43 29.18
CA ALA A 140 -5.23 38.69 29.67
C ALA A 140 -4.72 39.05 31.09
N PRO A 141 -4.73 38.13 32.08
CA PRO A 141 -4.09 38.37 33.37
C PRO A 141 -2.59 38.69 33.26
N LEU A 142 -1.85 37.95 32.43
CA LEU A 142 -0.41 38.19 32.22
C LEU A 142 -0.14 39.61 31.71
N ALA A 143 -0.84 40.03 30.66
CA ALA A 143 -0.66 41.35 30.06
C ALA A 143 -1.03 42.47 31.03
N ARG A 144 -2.17 42.36 31.72
CA ARG A 144 -2.61 43.32 32.73
C ARG A 144 -1.57 43.49 33.83
N ASP A 145 -1.11 42.38 34.39
CA ASP A 145 -0.20 42.39 35.52
C ASP A 145 1.19 42.91 35.10
N LEU A 146 1.67 42.57 33.90
CA LEU A 146 2.91 43.12 33.34
C LEU A 146 2.81 44.64 33.14
N SER A 147 1.70 45.14 32.62
CA SER A 147 1.43 46.59 32.47
C SER A 147 1.42 47.32 33.82
N ALA A 148 0.73 46.77 34.81
CA ALA A 148 0.68 47.33 36.16
C ALA A 148 2.07 47.35 36.82
N ALA A 149 2.84 46.27 36.68
CA ALA A 149 4.17 46.15 37.26
C ALA A 149 5.17 47.11 36.61
N TYR A 150 5.19 47.20 35.28
CA TYR A 150 6.07 48.14 34.57
C TYR A 150 5.78 49.59 34.95
N THR A 151 4.50 49.96 35.02
CA THR A 151 4.08 51.31 35.45
C THR A 151 4.59 51.64 36.86
N ALA A 152 4.42 50.73 37.82
CA ALA A 152 4.89 50.95 39.19
C ALA A 152 6.42 51.04 39.29
N ARG A 153 7.13 50.24 38.50
CA ARG A 153 8.61 50.22 38.47
C ARG A 153 9.20 51.46 37.83
N LEU A 154 8.55 52.04 36.81
CA LEU A 154 8.93 53.35 36.25
C LEU A 154 8.88 54.48 37.29
N ASP A 155 7.91 54.44 38.20
CA ASP A 155 7.78 55.40 39.30
C ASP A 155 8.70 55.08 40.50
N GLY A 156 9.54 54.04 40.40
CA GLY A 156 10.46 53.59 41.44
C GLY A 156 9.80 52.83 42.59
N GLY A 157 8.53 52.41 42.44
CA GLY A 157 7.75 51.67 43.42
C GLY A 157 7.76 50.15 43.21
N ALA A 158 7.00 49.44 44.05
CA ALA A 158 6.59 48.05 43.81
C ALA A 158 5.11 48.03 43.39
N PRO A 159 4.63 46.99 42.67
CA PRO A 159 3.23 46.91 42.24
C PRO A 159 2.27 46.87 43.45
N GLY A 160 1.17 47.62 43.36
CA GLY A 160 0.17 47.75 44.43
C GLY A 160 -1.09 46.92 44.23
N TRP A 161 -0.96 45.71 43.68
CA TRP A 161 -2.10 44.82 43.42
C TRP A 161 -2.60 44.09 44.68
N GLU A 162 -3.86 43.68 44.68
CA GLU A 162 -4.41 42.79 45.70
C GLU A 162 -3.85 41.37 45.54
N GLU A 163 -3.69 40.64 46.66
CA GLU A 163 -3.29 39.23 46.65
C GLU A 163 -4.35 38.38 45.93
N LEU A 164 -3.90 37.39 45.15
CA LEU A 164 -4.81 36.46 44.47
C LEU A 164 -5.54 35.61 45.53
N PRO A 165 -6.86 35.37 45.38
CA PRO A 165 -7.64 34.64 46.38
C PRO A 165 -7.23 33.16 46.49
N VAL A 166 -6.70 32.59 45.41
CA VAL A 166 -6.18 31.22 45.31
C VAL A 166 -4.97 31.18 44.36
N GLN A 167 -4.13 30.16 44.51
CA GLN A 167 -3.04 29.83 43.59
C GLN A 167 -3.34 28.52 42.84
N TYR A 168 -2.58 28.24 41.78
CA TYR A 168 -2.81 27.05 40.93
C TYR A 168 -2.71 25.73 41.73
N ALA A 169 -1.82 25.68 42.71
CA ALA A 169 -1.71 24.54 43.62
C ALA A 169 -3.00 24.27 44.42
N ASP A 170 -3.72 25.34 44.83
CA ASP A 170 -5.00 25.22 45.54
C ASP A 170 -6.09 24.66 44.63
N TYR A 171 -6.14 25.12 43.37
CA TYR A 171 -7.02 24.57 42.34
C TYR A 171 -6.80 23.07 42.14
N THR A 172 -5.55 22.60 42.06
CA THR A 172 -5.24 21.19 41.90
C THR A 172 -5.77 20.33 43.06
N LEU A 173 -5.71 20.84 44.29
CA LEU A 173 -6.24 20.15 45.47
C LEU A 173 -7.77 20.16 45.46
N TRP A 174 -8.38 21.32 45.20
CA TRP A 174 -9.82 21.48 45.11
C TRP A 174 -10.46 20.59 44.03
N GLN A 175 -9.88 20.55 42.83
CA GLN A 175 -10.40 19.74 41.71
C GLN A 175 -10.52 18.26 42.10
N ARG A 176 -9.56 17.73 42.85
CA ARG A 176 -9.55 16.33 43.26
C ARG A 176 -10.56 16.04 44.36
N GLU A 177 -10.72 16.97 45.30
CA GLU A 177 -11.73 16.84 46.35
C GLU A 177 -13.14 16.94 45.76
N ALA A 178 -13.37 17.87 44.82
CA ALA A 178 -14.67 18.10 44.19
C ALA A 178 -15.12 16.93 43.31
N LEU A 179 -14.21 16.35 42.52
CA LEU A 179 -14.54 15.23 41.62
C LEU A 179 -14.67 13.88 42.34
N GLY A 180 -14.10 13.76 43.54
CA GLY A 180 -14.10 12.52 44.31
C GLY A 180 -13.11 11.47 43.79
N GLU A 181 -13.18 10.27 44.36
CA GLU A 181 -12.30 9.16 43.97
C GLU A 181 -12.94 8.31 42.86
N GLU A 182 -12.12 7.89 41.90
CA GLU A 182 -12.54 6.93 40.86
C GLU A 182 -12.97 5.57 41.43
N SER A 183 -12.46 5.20 42.61
CA SER A 183 -12.85 3.95 43.27
C SER A 183 -14.27 3.99 43.85
N ASP A 184 -14.85 5.19 43.99
CA ASP A 184 -16.22 5.41 44.42
C ASP A 184 -17.15 5.49 43.19
N PRO A 185 -18.06 4.53 42.99
CA PRO A 185 -19.00 4.55 41.86
C PRO A 185 -19.97 5.73 41.88
N GLU A 186 -20.18 6.36 43.04
CA GLU A 186 -21.10 7.50 43.21
C GLU A 186 -20.38 8.85 43.07
N SER A 187 -19.07 8.86 42.78
CA SER A 187 -18.32 10.10 42.55
C SER A 187 -18.65 10.72 41.19
N GLU A 188 -18.53 12.05 41.13
CA GLU A 188 -18.71 12.81 39.87
C GLU A 188 -17.72 12.35 38.80
N LEU A 189 -16.47 12.09 39.19
CA LEU A 189 -15.45 11.55 38.31
C LEU A 189 -15.89 10.23 37.65
N SER A 190 -16.38 9.28 38.45
CA SER A 190 -16.84 7.97 37.95
C SER A 190 -18.02 8.10 36.98
N ALA A 191 -18.97 8.99 37.27
CA ALA A 191 -20.12 9.24 36.41
C ALA A 191 -19.71 9.81 35.04
N GLN A 192 -18.84 10.84 35.03
CA GLN A 192 -18.37 11.45 33.79
C GLN A 192 -17.49 10.49 32.97
N LEU A 193 -16.63 9.71 33.63
CA LEU A 193 -15.82 8.67 32.95
C LEU A 193 -16.71 7.60 32.30
N ALA A 194 -17.78 7.16 32.96
CA ALA A 194 -18.71 6.17 32.41
C ALA A 194 -19.46 6.68 31.18
N TYR A 195 -19.85 7.96 31.17
CA TYR A 195 -20.44 8.61 30.00
C TYR A 195 -19.49 8.55 28.79
N TRP A 196 -18.25 9.01 28.96
CA TRP A 196 -17.27 9.04 27.87
C TRP A 196 -16.86 7.65 27.38
N GLN A 197 -16.80 6.65 28.28
CA GLN A 197 -16.59 5.26 27.88
C GLN A 197 -17.69 4.77 26.95
N GLY A 198 -18.95 5.12 27.21
CA GLY A 198 -20.08 4.80 26.35
C GLY A 198 -20.02 5.55 25.01
N GLU A 199 -19.79 6.86 25.05
CA GLU A 199 -19.78 7.72 23.85
C GLU A 199 -18.64 7.37 22.88
N LEU A 200 -17.46 7.05 23.40
CA LEU A 200 -16.27 6.74 22.61
C LEU A 200 -16.08 5.25 22.33
N ALA A 201 -17.02 4.39 22.77
CA ALA A 201 -16.98 2.96 22.49
C ALA A 201 -17.00 2.70 20.98
N GLY A 202 -15.95 2.02 20.48
CA GLY A 202 -15.83 1.70 19.05
C GLY A 202 -15.53 2.90 18.15
N ALA A 203 -15.07 4.03 18.70
CA ALA A 203 -14.59 5.16 17.91
C ALA A 203 -13.45 4.73 16.97
N PRO A 204 -13.35 5.33 15.77
CA PRO A 204 -12.25 5.04 14.84
C PRO A 204 -10.90 5.36 15.49
N GLN A 205 -9.93 4.47 15.31
CA GLN A 205 -8.58 4.67 15.86
C GLN A 205 -7.86 5.83 15.15
N GLN A 206 -8.05 5.93 13.84
CA GLN A 206 -7.38 6.90 12.98
C GLN A 206 -8.32 7.37 11.89
N ILE A 207 -8.44 8.69 11.71
CA ILE A 207 -9.08 9.28 10.55
C ILE A 207 -8.22 9.08 9.29
N GLN A 208 -8.85 8.73 8.18
CA GLN A 208 -8.18 8.62 6.88
C GLN A 208 -8.38 9.91 6.10
N LEU A 209 -7.30 10.65 5.87
CA LEU A 209 -7.30 11.90 5.12
C LEU A 209 -6.38 11.78 3.89
N PRO A 210 -6.58 12.59 2.84
CA PRO A 210 -5.78 12.53 1.63
C PRO A 210 -4.43 13.21 1.90
N ALA A 211 -3.54 12.49 2.59
CA ALA A 211 -2.17 12.91 2.85
C ALA A 211 -1.31 12.77 1.60
N ASP A 212 -0.34 13.67 1.44
CA ASP A 212 0.62 13.69 0.33
C ASP A 212 1.71 12.61 0.51
N ARG A 213 1.88 12.16 1.75
CA ARG A 213 2.94 11.23 2.17
C ARG A 213 2.39 10.13 3.09
N PRO A 214 3.03 8.95 3.09
CA PRO A 214 2.71 7.93 4.08
C PRO A 214 3.08 8.42 5.49
N ARG A 215 2.25 8.06 6.47
CA ARG A 215 2.50 8.42 7.87
C ARG A 215 3.78 7.75 8.39
N PRO A 216 4.68 8.51 9.04
CA PRO A 216 5.85 7.94 9.70
C PRO A 216 5.47 7.17 10.98
N PRO A 217 6.23 6.15 11.39
CA PRO A 217 5.95 5.39 12.62
C PRO A 217 6.13 6.21 13.90
N VAL A 218 6.93 7.28 13.84
CA VAL A 218 7.15 8.24 14.93
C VAL A 218 7.12 9.65 14.31
N PRO A 219 6.29 10.57 14.82
CA PRO A 219 6.20 11.94 14.30
C PRO A 219 7.44 12.76 14.66
N GLY A 220 7.92 13.56 13.72
CA GLY A 220 8.95 14.56 13.93
C GLY A 220 8.43 15.89 14.49
N HIS A 221 7.11 16.06 14.56
CA HIS A 221 6.41 17.27 15.06
C HIS A 221 6.69 18.57 14.30
N GLU A 222 7.23 18.52 13.08
CA GLU A 222 7.42 19.72 12.25
C GLU A 222 6.09 20.16 11.62
N GLY A 223 5.74 21.44 11.80
CA GLY A 223 4.44 21.99 11.43
C GLY A 223 4.51 23.20 10.51
N GLY A 224 3.50 23.32 9.64
CA GLY A 224 3.23 24.51 8.84
C GLY A 224 1.88 25.12 9.22
N VAL A 225 1.65 26.38 8.82
CA VAL A 225 0.40 27.10 9.10
C VAL A 225 -0.14 27.75 7.83
N VAL A 226 -1.44 27.62 7.59
CA VAL A 226 -2.19 28.37 6.57
C VAL A 226 -3.22 29.26 7.24
N SER A 227 -3.24 30.54 6.89
CA SER A 227 -4.28 31.48 7.33
C SER A 227 -5.39 31.60 6.28
N PHE A 228 -6.64 31.70 6.74
CA PHE A 228 -7.81 31.91 5.88
C PHE A 228 -8.84 32.83 6.56
N SER A 229 -9.79 33.33 5.79
CA SER A 229 -10.87 34.17 6.30
C SER A 229 -12.22 33.77 5.69
N VAL A 230 -13.28 34.00 6.46
CA VAL A 230 -14.66 33.85 6.01
C VAL A 230 -15.25 35.25 5.81
N ASP A 231 -15.84 35.48 4.65
CA ASP A 231 -16.44 36.77 4.33
C ASP A 231 -17.60 37.12 5.29
N PRO A 232 -17.86 38.42 5.55
CA PRO A 232 -18.90 38.86 6.48
C PRO A 232 -20.29 38.28 6.20
N GLY A 233 -20.63 38.07 4.92
CA GLY A 233 -21.93 37.51 4.53
C GLY A 233 -22.09 36.06 4.98
N THR A 234 -21.07 35.25 4.74
CA THR A 234 -21.04 33.85 5.20
C THR A 234 -21.00 33.77 6.73
N TRP A 235 -20.21 34.62 7.39
CA TRP A 235 -20.14 34.67 8.86
C TRP A 235 -21.47 35.07 9.50
N ALA A 236 -22.16 36.08 8.96
CA ALA A 236 -23.52 36.41 9.39
C ALA A 236 -24.49 35.24 9.19
N GLY A 237 -24.39 34.51 8.07
CA GLY A 237 -25.15 33.29 7.82
C GLY A 237 -24.90 32.20 8.87
N VAL A 238 -23.65 32.02 9.31
CA VAL A 238 -23.31 31.10 10.41
C VAL A 238 -24.00 31.52 11.71
N GLN A 239 -23.96 32.81 12.06
CA GLN A 239 -24.63 33.33 13.26
C GLN A 239 -26.15 33.18 13.19
N ASP A 240 -26.75 33.43 12.03
CA ASP A 240 -28.19 33.26 11.80
C ASP A 240 -28.61 31.80 11.95
N LEU A 241 -27.84 30.89 11.35
CA LEU A 241 -28.07 29.46 11.45
C LEU A 241 -27.96 28.98 12.90
N ALA A 242 -26.89 29.39 13.60
CA ALA A 242 -26.70 29.09 15.02
C ALA A 242 -27.92 29.53 15.86
N ARG A 243 -28.38 30.78 15.67
CA ARG A 243 -29.57 31.31 16.36
C ARG A 243 -30.83 30.53 16.03
N SER A 244 -31.05 30.19 14.75
CA SER A 244 -32.25 29.48 14.30
C SER A 244 -32.35 28.05 14.83
N CYS A 245 -31.20 27.40 15.05
CA CYS A 245 -31.11 26.03 15.55
C CYS A 245 -30.86 25.95 17.07
N GLY A 246 -30.82 27.10 17.77
CA GLY A 246 -30.51 27.15 19.21
C GLY A 246 -29.11 26.62 19.55
N ALA A 247 -28.16 26.79 18.63
CA ALA A 247 -26.75 26.42 18.76
C ALA A 247 -25.86 27.67 18.91
N SER A 248 -24.59 27.48 19.22
CA SER A 248 -23.56 28.53 19.14
C SER A 248 -22.85 28.48 17.78
N ALA A 249 -22.19 29.57 17.38
CA ALA A 249 -21.41 29.60 16.15
C ALA A 249 -20.31 28.51 16.12
N PRO A 250 -19.54 28.25 17.21
CA PRO A 250 -18.60 27.13 17.27
C PRO A 250 -19.23 25.77 16.96
N ILE A 251 -20.45 25.49 17.43
CA ILE A 251 -21.15 24.23 17.15
C ILE A 251 -21.46 24.09 15.64
N VAL A 252 -21.81 25.20 14.97
CA VAL A 252 -22.01 25.20 13.50
C VAL A 252 -20.68 24.93 12.77
N LEU A 253 -19.59 25.56 13.21
CA LEU A 253 -18.26 25.34 12.63
C LEU A 253 -17.77 23.89 12.84
N GLN A 254 -18.00 23.30 14.02
CA GLN A 254 -17.71 21.89 14.32
C GLN A 254 -18.50 20.93 13.43
N ALA A 255 -19.79 21.20 13.21
CA ALA A 255 -20.62 20.41 12.31
C ALA A 255 -20.13 20.52 10.85
N ALA A 256 -19.78 21.73 10.40
CA ALA A 256 -19.21 21.96 9.08
C ALA A 256 -17.85 21.26 8.90
N LEU A 257 -16.99 21.29 9.92
CA LEU A 257 -15.70 20.59 9.90
C LEU A 257 -15.91 19.07 9.84
N SER A 258 -16.84 18.52 10.61
CA SER A 258 -17.19 17.09 10.55
C SER A 258 -17.62 16.68 9.15
N VAL A 259 -18.46 17.48 8.49
CA VAL A 259 -18.89 17.26 7.10
C VAL A 259 -17.72 17.34 6.14
N LEU A 260 -16.84 18.33 6.27
CA LEU A 260 -15.65 18.44 5.44
C LEU A 260 -14.78 17.17 5.56
N LEU A 261 -14.45 16.76 6.78
CA LEU A 261 -13.59 15.62 7.03
C LEU A 261 -14.19 14.32 6.47
N GLY A 262 -15.50 14.10 6.64
CA GLY A 262 -16.20 12.97 6.02
C GLY A 262 -16.12 13.00 4.49
N ARG A 263 -16.29 14.18 3.88
CA ARG A 263 -16.17 14.38 2.42
C ARG A 263 -14.74 14.27 1.88
N LEU A 264 -13.73 14.38 2.75
CA LEU A 264 -12.33 14.15 2.43
C LEU A 264 -11.87 12.69 2.68
N GLY A 265 -12.79 11.77 2.97
CA GLY A 265 -12.47 10.36 3.16
C GLY A 265 -12.30 9.94 4.63
N GLY A 266 -12.59 10.84 5.58
CA GLY A 266 -12.55 10.56 7.02
C GLY A 266 -13.58 9.55 7.52
N GLY A 267 -14.45 9.05 6.64
CA GLY A 267 -15.51 8.09 6.95
C GLY A 267 -16.80 8.74 7.42
N GLU A 268 -17.74 7.91 7.85
CA GLU A 268 -19.03 8.35 8.38
C GLU A 268 -19.00 8.60 9.90
N ASP A 269 -18.00 8.07 10.61
CA ASP A 269 -17.79 8.28 12.06
C ASP A 269 -16.52 9.10 12.24
N VAL A 270 -16.64 10.37 12.61
CA VAL A 270 -15.54 11.35 12.61
C VAL A 270 -15.25 11.80 14.03
N SER A 271 -14.00 11.74 14.47
CA SER A 271 -13.59 12.21 15.81
C SER A 271 -12.73 13.46 15.73
N ILE A 272 -13.14 14.51 16.45
CA ILE A 272 -12.48 15.83 16.49
C ILE A 272 -12.22 16.18 17.96
N GLY A 273 -10.99 16.55 18.30
CA GLY A 273 -10.67 17.09 19.62
C GLY A 273 -11.13 18.54 19.73
N ALA A 274 -11.56 18.96 20.92
CA ALA A 274 -11.81 20.37 21.21
C ALA A 274 -11.39 20.71 22.65
N PRO A 275 -10.79 21.89 22.89
CA PRO A 275 -10.44 22.33 24.23
C PRO A 275 -11.67 22.91 24.95
N VAL A 276 -11.65 22.81 26.28
CA VAL A 276 -12.50 23.58 27.19
C VAL A 276 -11.61 24.35 28.16
N ALA A 277 -11.99 25.58 28.51
CA ALA A 277 -11.15 26.48 29.29
C ALA A 277 -10.88 26.01 30.73
N GLY A 278 -11.81 25.25 31.34
CA GLY A 278 -11.64 24.71 32.69
C GLY A 278 -11.70 25.75 33.83
N ARG A 279 -12.19 26.97 33.56
CA ARG A 279 -12.31 28.08 34.53
C ARG A 279 -13.77 28.28 34.96
N GLY A 280 -14.33 27.31 35.66
CA GLY A 280 -15.73 27.34 36.11
C GLY A 280 -16.02 28.27 37.30
N ASP A 281 -14.99 28.64 38.06
CA ASP A 281 -15.09 29.48 39.27
C ASP A 281 -14.45 30.86 39.04
N GLU A 282 -15.12 31.93 39.52
CA GLU A 282 -14.67 33.32 39.38
C GLU A 282 -13.30 33.57 40.02
N ALA A 283 -12.96 32.84 41.09
CA ALA A 283 -11.65 32.94 41.75
C ALA A 283 -10.47 32.54 40.86
N LEU A 284 -10.73 31.78 39.78
CA LEU A 284 -9.72 31.37 38.81
C LEU A 284 -9.50 32.40 37.70
N GLY A 285 -10.37 33.40 37.54
CA GLY A 285 -10.33 34.32 36.40
C GLY A 285 -9.02 35.10 36.27
N ASP A 286 -8.45 35.52 37.40
CA ASP A 286 -7.23 36.33 37.44
C ASP A 286 -5.93 35.53 37.50
N LEU A 287 -6.00 34.20 37.52
CA LEU A 287 -4.86 33.33 37.78
C LEU A 287 -4.17 32.87 36.49
N VAL A 288 -2.84 32.97 36.42
CA VAL A 288 -2.05 32.31 35.37
C VAL A 288 -1.84 30.84 35.72
N GLY A 289 -2.20 29.94 34.80
CA GLY A 289 -2.14 28.49 35.02
C GLY A 289 -2.59 27.69 33.80
N PHE A 290 -2.55 26.36 33.90
CA PHE A 290 -3.03 25.45 32.86
C PHE A 290 -4.34 24.78 33.26
N PHE A 291 -5.48 25.34 32.84
CA PHE A 291 -6.82 24.84 33.21
C PHE A 291 -7.48 24.01 32.11
N VAL A 292 -6.92 24.06 30.89
CA VAL A 292 -7.52 23.45 29.71
C VAL A 292 -7.68 21.94 29.87
N ASN A 293 -8.88 21.44 29.60
CA ASN A 293 -9.14 20.02 29.34
C ASN A 293 -9.51 19.81 27.87
N THR A 294 -9.45 18.57 27.40
CA THR A 294 -9.81 18.20 26.02
C THR A 294 -10.95 17.20 26.04
N TRP A 295 -11.96 17.43 25.20
CA TRP A 295 -13.02 16.46 24.93
C TRP A 295 -13.00 16.06 23.47
N VAL A 296 -13.67 14.95 23.15
CA VAL A 296 -13.73 14.40 21.80
C VAL A 296 -15.14 14.51 21.26
N LEU A 297 -15.33 15.33 20.23
CA LEU A 297 -16.54 15.35 19.42
C LEU A 297 -16.50 14.18 18.44
N ARG A 298 -17.34 13.18 18.67
CA ARG A 298 -17.57 12.09 17.73
C ARG A 298 -18.82 12.39 16.89
N ALA A 299 -18.70 12.71 15.61
CA ALA A 299 -19.84 13.00 14.74
C ALA A 299 -20.21 11.78 13.88
N ASP A 300 -21.48 11.39 13.91
CA ASP A 300 -22.04 10.32 13.07
C ASP A 300 -22.76 10.92 11.86
N LEU A 301 -22.21 10.64 10.68
CA LEU A 301 -22.66 11.04 9.35
C LEU A 301 -23.31 9.88 8.58
N SER A 302 -23.53 8.73 9.23
CA SER A 302 -24.10 7.56 8.59
C SER A 302 -25.54 7.81 8.11
N GLY A 303 -25.87 7.17 6.98
CA GLY A 303 -27.18 7.32 6.34
C GLY A 303 -27.34 8.60 5.51
N ASN A 304 -26.26 9.35 5.27
CA ASN A 304 -26.25 10.58 4.46
C ASN A 304 -27.29 11.63 4.93
N PRO A 305 -27.23 12.06 6.20
CA PRO A 305 -28.19 12.99 6.79
C PRO A 305 -28.14 14.37 6.13
N ALA A 306 -29.17 15.18 6.35
CA ALA A 306 -29.11 16.62 6.05
C ALA A 306 -28.12 17.33 7.00
N PHE A 307 -27.52 18.45 6.56
CA PHE A 307 -26.63 19.22 7.43
C PHE A 307 -27.30 19.65 8.74
N SER A 308 -28.58 20.05 8.70
CA SER A 308 -29.35 20.41 9.89
C SER A 308 -29.44 19.27 10.91
N GLU A 309 -29.54 18.01 10.46
CA GLU A 309 -29.56 16.84 11.34
C GLU A 309 -28.17 16.58 11.95
N VAL A 310 -27.10 16.77 11.18
CA VAL A 310 -25.72 16.72 11.71
C VAL A 310 -25.52 17.80 12.77
N LEU A 311 -25.97 19.02 12.50
CA LEU A 311 -25.87 20.15 13.44
C LEU A 311 -26.62 19.84 14.75
N GLU A 312 -27.81 19.25 14.67
CA GLU A 312 -28.57 18.83 15.86
C GLU A 312 -27.82 17.77 16.67
N ARG A 313 -27.24 16.75 15.99
CA ARG A 313 -26.42 15.72 16.64
C ARG A 313 -25.19 16.32 17.32
N VAL A 314 -24.43 17.16 16.62
CA VAL A 314 -23.23 17.83 17.15
C VAL A 314 -23.57 18.73 18.32
N ARG A 315 -24.67 19.49 18.24
CA ARG A 315 -25.19 20.30 19.35
C ARG A 315 -25.49 19.44 20.58
N GLY A 316 -26.20 18.33 20.40
CA GLY A 316 -26.51 17.40 21.50
C GLY A 316 -25.23 16.88 22.19
N LYS A 317 -24.24 16.50 21.39
CA LYS A 317 -22.94 16.01 21.89
C LYS A 317 -22.12 17.09 22.58
N ALA A 318 -22.08 18.31 22.04
CA ALA A 318 -21.38 19.43 22.66
C ALA A 318 -21.98 19.78 24.03
N LEU A 319 -23.31 19.81 24.14
CA LEU A 319 -23.99 20.05 25.44
C LEU A 319 -23.67 18.96 26.45
N ALA A 320 -23.78 17.69 26.07
CA ALA A 320 -23.44 16.58 26.95
C ALA A 320 -21.94 16.56 27.30
N ALA A 321 -21.05 16.99 26.40
CA ALA A 321 -19.64 17.14 26.70
C ALA A 321 -19.37 18.22 27.76
N TYR A 322 -20.11 19.35 27.74
CA TYR A 322 -20.00 20.38 28.78
C TYR A 322 -20.47 19.89 30.15
N ASP A 323 -21.52 19.05 30.19
CA ASP A 323 -21.99 18.42 31.43
C ASP A 323 -20.98 17.38 31.98
N ASN A 324 -20.02 16.92 31.16
CA ASN A 324 -19.02 15.91 31.51
C ASN A 324 -17.57 16.39 31.25
N GLN A 325 -17.35 17.71 31.34
CA GLN A 325 -16.10 18.35 30.88
C GLN A 325 -14.91 18.17 31.83
N ASP A 326 -15.13 17.69 33.05
CA ASP A 326 -14.09 17.55 34.07
C ASP A 326 -13.37 16.21 33.99
N ALA A 327 -13.95 15.23 33.29
CA ALA A 327 -13.32 13.94 33.01
C ALA A 327 -11.96 14.12 32.33
N PRO A 328 -10.86 13.66 32.95
CA PRO A 328 -9.53 13.84 32.39
C PRO A 328 -9.33 13.07 31.08
N PHE A 329 -8.95 13.76 30.01
CA PHE A 329 -8.68 13.13 28.71
C PHE A 329 -7.73 11.92 28.81
N GLU A 330 -6.60 12.06 29.52
CA GLU A 330 -5.63 10.94 29.64
C GLU A 330 -6.21 9.75 30.39
N ARG A 331 -7.07 9.99 31.38
CA ARG A 331 -7.73 8.89 32.08
C ARG A 331 -8.71 8.17 31.15
N LEU A 332 -9.37 8.90 30.24
CA LEU A 332 -10.19 8.30 29.20
C LEU A 332 -9.37 7.44 28.23
N VAL A 333 -8.20 7.91 27.80
CA VAL A 333 -7.29 7.12 26.96
C VAL A 333 -6.85 5.83 27.68
N GLU A 334 -6.46 5.93 28.95
CA GLU A 334 -6.07 4.75 29.76
C GLU A 334 -7.22 3.74 29.92
N LEU A 335 -8.44 4.21 30.14
CA LEU A 335 -9.62 3.36 30.36
C LEU A 335 -10.16 2.73 29.07
N LEU A 336 -10.20 3.48 27.98
CA LEU A 336 -10.62 2.99 26.67
C LEU A 336 -9.57 2.04 26.06
N ASN A 337 -8.31 2.22 26.46
CA ASN A 337 -7.15 1.45 25.99
C ASN A 337 -7.18 1.23 24.46
N PRO A 338 -7.20 2.33 23.67
CA PRO A 338 -7.14 2.24 22.21
C PRO A 338 -5.84 1.55 21.75
N GLU A 339 -5.78 1.18 20.48
CA GLU A 339 -4.56 0.57 19.92
C GLU A 339 -3.38 1.52 20.11
N ARG A 340 -2.35 1.07 20.84
CA ARG A 340 -1.21 1.92 21.18
C ARG A 340 -0.35 2.13 19.94
N SER A 341 -0.37 3.36 19.43
CA SER A 341 0.45 3.80 18.30
C SER A 341 1.29 5.01 18.73
N SER A 342 2.58 5.00 18.37
CA SER A 342 3.44 6.19 18.49
C SER A 342 3.26 7.16 17.31
N ALA A 343 2.50 6.78 16.28
CA ALA A 343 2.46 7.49 15.00
C ALA A 343 1.39 8.60 14.92
N TYR A 344 0.41 8.59 15.83
CA TYR A 344 -0.71 9.52 15.82
C TYR A 344 -1.31 9.71 17.21
N HIS A 345 -1.97 10.85 17.39
CA HIS A 345 -2.65 11.19 18.63
C HIS A 345 -3.84 10.25 18.89
N PRO A 346 -4.06 9.75 20.13
CA PRO A 346 -5.15 8.83 20.44
C PRO A 346 -6.53 9.51 20.31
N LEU A 347 -7.54 8.73 19.92
CA LEU A 347 -8.96 9.11 19.81
C LEU A 347 -9.32 10.14 18.72
N PHE A 348 -8.41 11.06 18.38
CA PHE A 348 -8.61 12.05 17.31
C PHE A 348 -7.26 12.54 16.77
N GLN A 349 -7.26 12.99 15.52
CA GLN A 349 -6.08 13.58 14.87
C GLN A 349 -6.34 14.98 14.31
N VAL A 350 -7.57 15.45 14.39
CA VAL A 350 -7.96 16.81 14.03
C VAL A 350 -8.43 17.55 15.27
N MET A 351 -7.85 18.71 15.54
CA MET A 351 -8.25 19.60 16.64
C MET A 351 -9.08 20.77 16.11
N PHE A 352 -10.13 21.13 16.84
CA PHE A 352 -10.91 22.33 16.65
C PHE A 352 -10.68 23.26 17.85
N ALA A 353 -10.19 24.47 17.61
CA ALA A 353 -9.99 25.49 18.64
C ALA A 353 -10.79 26.76 18.32
N TRP A 354 -11.41 27.34 19.34
CA TRP A 354 -12.12 28.62 19.25
C TRP A 354 -11.50 29.60 20.25
N GLN A 355 -11.05 30.75 19.75
CA GLN A 355 -10.46 31.82 20.55
C GLN A 355 -11.31 33.08 20.42
N ASP A 356 -12.05 33.40 21.49
CA ASP A 356 -12.87 34.63 21.59
C ASP A 356 -12.11 35.77 22.29
N THR A 357 -10.79 35.68 22.36
CA THR A 357 -9.97 36.71 23.00
C THR A 357 -9.71 37.83 22.00
N ALA A 358 -10.36 38.97 22.23
CA ALA A 358 -9.97 40.25 21.62
C ALA A 358 -8.46 40.46 21.80
N LEU A 359 -7.81 41.13 20.84
CA LEU A 359 -6.40 41.54 20.94
C LEU A 359 -6.11 42.09 22.34
N VAL A 360 -5.36 41.33 23.14
CA VAL A 360 -4.99 41.74 24.49
C VAL A 360 -3.99 42.88 24.35
N GLY A 361 -4.46 44.10 24.57
CA GLY A 361 -3.62 45.29 24.53
C GLY A 361 -2.69 45.33 25.75
N LEU A 362 -1.41 45.63 25.52
CA LEU A 362 -0.44 45.88 26.57
C LEU A 362 -0.21 47.39 26.68
N ASP A 363 -0.67 48.00 27.78
CA ASP A 363 -0.46 49.43 28.02
C ASP A 363 0.82 49.64 28.83
N LEU A 364 1.88 50.08 28.17
CA LEU A 364 3.18 50.36 28.78
C LEU A 364 3.49 51.85 28.64
N PRO A 365 3.52 52.64 29.73
CA PRO A 365 3.78 54.07 29.64
C PRO A 365 5.06 54.40 28.86
N GLY A 366 4.92 55.26 27.84
CA GLY A 366 6.04 55.68 26.99
C GLY A 366 6.39 54.75 25.83
N LEU A 367 5.61 53.67 25.63
CA LEU A 367 5.78 52.69 24.56
C LEU A 367 4.46 52.46 23.79
N THR A 368 4.57 52.21 22.50
CA THR A 368 3.53 51.52 21.73
C THR A 368 3.87 50.03 21.77
N ALA A 369 2.96 49.20 22.28
CA ALA A 369 3.15 47.76 22.37
C ALA A 369 2.09 47.01 21.58
N VAL A 370 2.52 46.04 20.77
CA VAL A 370 1.63 45.12 20.03
C VAL A 370 2.07 43.69 20.34
N MET A 371 1.15 42.88 20.86
CA MET A 371 1.39 41.47 21.16
C MET A 371 0.94 40.63 19.97
N GLU A 372 1.80 39.73 19.51
CA GLU A 372 1.55 38.83 18.38
C GLU A 372 1.94 37.40 18.77
N PRO A 373 1.10 36.39 18.50
CA PRO A 373 1.49 34.99 18.66
C PRO A 373 2.58 34.66 17.64
N VAL A 374 3.52 33.80 18.04
CA VAL A 374 4.62 33.35 17.20
C VAL A 374 4.45 31.86 16.91
N SER A 375 4.72 31.44 15.67
CA SER A 375 4.75 30.02 15.35
C SER A 375 6.01 29.38 15.91
N THR A 376 5.87 28.21 16.53
CA THR A 376 7.00 27.34 16.87
C THR A 376 7.47 26.53 15.66
N HIS A 377 6.74 26.60 14.54
CA HIS A 377 6.87 25.70 13.37
C HIS A 377 6.79 24.22 13.79
N THR A 378 5.93 23.93 14.76
CA THR A 378 5.63 22.56 15.21
C THR A 378 4.18 22.22 14.98
N ALA A 379 3.84 20.94 15.00
CA ALA A 379 2.47 20.45 14.90
C ALA A 379 2.16 19.46 16.03
N LYS A 380 1.11 19.74 16.80
CA LYS A 380 0.62 18.85 17.88
C LYS A 380 -0.25 17.71 17.36
N PHE A 381 -0.95 17.98 16.26
CA PHE A 381 -1.91 17.07 15.63
C PHE A 381 -1.64 16.99 14.13
N ASP A 382 -2.34 16.10 13.43
CA ASP A 382 -2.22 16.07 11.97
C ASP A 382 -2.72 17.40 11.36
N LEU A 383 -3.83 17.90 11.91
CA LEU A 383 -4.46 19.18 11.56
C LEU A 383 -5.04 19.86 12.81
N GLU A 384 -4.84 21.15 12.96
CA GLU A 384 -5.51 21.98 13.97
C GLU A 384 -6.16 23.20 13.31
N PHE A 385 -7.49 23.26 13.36
CA PHE A 385 -8.28 24.40 12.93
C PHE A 385 -8.53 25.32 14.12
N ALA A 386 -7.87 26.47 14.16
CA ALA A 386 -8.13 27.51 15.14
C ALA A 386 -8.90 28.65 14.51
N PHE A 387 -9.94 29.11 15.22
CA PHE A 387 -10.85 30.15 14.76
C PHE A 387 -10.84 31.33 15.72
N GLY A 388 -10.89 32.53 15.16
CA GLY A 388 -11.03 33.78 15.91
C GLY A 388 -11.84 34.81 15.12
N LEU A 389 -12.00 35.97 15.72
CA LEU A 389 -12.64 37.11 15.06
C LEU A 389 -11.59 38.14 14.65
N ASP A 390 -11.86 38.83 13.56
CA ASP A 390 -11.10 40.02 13.23
C ASP A 390 -11.35 41.12 14.30
N PRO A 391 -10.50 42.16 14.39
CA PRO A 391 -10.67 43.21 15.40
C PRO A 391 -12.01 43.96 15.34
N SER A 392 -12.70 43.93 14.20
CA SER A 392 -14.04 44.52 14.05
C SER A 392 -15.16 43.61 14.56
N GLY A 393 -14.92 42.31 14.66
CA GLY A 393 -15.92 41.29 14.94
C GLY A 393 -16.86 40.98 13.77
N GLU A 394 -16.64 41.60 12.61
CA GLU A 394 -17.50 41.46 11.43
C GLU A 394 -17.10 40.27 10.55
N SER A 395 -15.90 39.71 10.72
CA SER A 395 -15.41 38.56 9.96
C SER A 395 -14.80 37.48 10.85
N LEU A 396 -14.93 36.21 10.43
CA LEU A 396 -14.21 35.10 11.04
C LEU A 396 -12.83 34.96 10.39
N THR A 397 -11.79 34.89 11.21
CA THR A 397 -10.44 34.51 10.80
C THR A 397 -10.17 33.08 11.26
N GLY A 398 -9.34 32.36 10.50
CA GLY A 398 -8.95 31.02 10.86
C GLY A 398 -7.51 30.72 10.49
N THR A 399 -6.89 29.83 11.25
CA THR A 399 -5.60 29.23 10.93
C THR A 399 -5.75 27.71 10.89
N LEU A 400 -5.02 27.09 9.98
CA LEU A 400 -4.86 25.65 9.88
C LEU A 400 -3.39 25.31 10.09
N GLU A 401 -3.05 24.82 11.27
CA GLU A 401 -1.76 24.18 11.51
C GLU A 401 -1.81 22.74 10.99
N TYR A 402 -0.74 22.28 10.35
CA TYR A 402 -0.67 20.94 9.75
C TYR A 402 0.71 20.30 9.92
N ALA A 403 0.73 18.97 10.05
CA ALA A 403 1.98 18.20 10.08
C ALA A 403 2.60 18.10 8.67
N THR A 404 3.80 18.68 8.50
CA THR A 404 4.52 18.73 7.21
C THR A 404 4.97 17.37 6.68
N GLU A 405 5.10 16.39 7.58
CA GLU A 405 5.41 15.01 7.22
C GLU A 405 4.25 14.30 6.53
N LEU A 406 3.02 14.84 6.64
CA LEU A 406 1.81 14.29 6.01
C LEU A 406 1.30 15.15 4.86
N PHE A 407 1.30 16.47 5.04
CA PHE A 407 0.66 17.41 4.11
C PHE A 407 1.64 18.46 3.60
N ASP A 408 1.50 18.78 2.32
CA ASP A 408 2.06 19.97 1.71
C ASP A 408 1.20 21.20 1.99
N HIS A 409 1.83 22.36 1.90
CA HIS A 409 1.15 23.65 2.08
C HIS A 409 -0.08 23.79 1.16
N ASP A 410 0.01 23.37 -0.10
CA ASP A 410 -1.08 23.47 -1.08
C ASP A 410 -2.27 22.55 -0.72
N THR A 411 -2.00 21.38 -0.16
CA THR A 411 -3.02 20.45 0.33
C THR A 411 -3.74 21.02 1.55
N ALA A 412 -2.98 21.54 2.52
CA ALA A 412 -3.55 22.21 3.70
C ALA A 412 -4.37 23.45 3.32
N ALA A 413 -3.85 24.30 2.44
CA ALA A 413 -4.59 25.45 1.92
C ALA A 413 -5.87 25.02 1.20
N GLY A 414 -5.81 23.92 0.45
CA GLY A 414 -6.98 23.30 -0.14
C GLY A 414 -8.03 22.84 0.88
N PHE A 415 -7.63 22.37 2.07
CA PHE A 415 -8.60 22.03 3.13
C PHE A 415 -9.28 23.27 3.70
N ALA A 416 -8.53 24.36 3.94
CA ALA A 416 -9.08 25.63 4.38
C ALA A 416 -10.09 26.20 3.37
N ASP A 417 -9.75 26.22 2.08
CA ASP A 417 -10.66 26.68 1.02
C ASP A 417 -11.94 25.85 0.94
N ARG A 418 -11.82 24.52 1.10
CA ARG A 418 -12.98 23.61 1.12
C ARG A 418 -13.83 23.82 2.36
N PHE A 419 -13.25 24.10 3.52
CA PHE A 419 -14.00 24.45 4.72
C PHE A 419 -14.87 25.69 4.49
N VAL A 420 -14.29 26.76 3.93
CA VAL A 420 -15.04 27.99 3.58
C VAL A 420 -16.15 27.70 2.57
N ARG A 421 -15.92 26.81 1.60
CA ARG A 421 -16.95 26.37 0.65
C ARG A 421 -18.09 25.62 1.31
N VAL A 422 -17.78 24.67 2.21
CA VAL A 422 -18.77 23.95 3.00
C VAL A 422 -19.64 24.94 3.78
N LEU A 423 -19.03 25.91 4.48
CA LEU A 423 -19.76 26.94 5.20
C LEU A 423 -20.73 27.70 4.29
N ARG A 424 -20.28 28.18 3.13
CA ARG A 424 -21.13 28.88 2.15
C ARG A 424 -22.33 28.04 1.71
N THR A 425 -22.12 26.75 1.47
CA THR A 425 -23.18 25.83 1.08
C THR A 425 -24.20 25.64 2.19
N VAL A 426 -23.76 25.32 3.40
CA VAL A 426 -24.67 24.92 4.49
C VAL A 426 -25.41 26.10 5.13
N VAL A 427 -24.86 27.32 5.10
CA VAL A 427 -25.59 28.52 5.54
C VAL A 427 -26.65 28.96 4.53
N THR A 428 -26.47 28.61 3.25
CA THR A 428 -27.44 28.91 2.19
C THR A 428 -28.59 27.90 2.19
N ASP A 429 -28.27 26.62 2.33
CA ASP A 429 -29.25 25.53 2.41
C ASP A 429 -28.83 24.48 3.45
N PRO A 430 -29.31 24.57 4.70
CA PRO A 430 -29.01 23.59 5.74
C PRO A 430 -29.73 22.25 5.53
N SER A 431 -30.63 22.13 4.55
CA SER A 431 -31.31 20.86 4.23
C SER A 431 -30.53 19.98 3.26
N VAL A 432 -29.39 20.47 2.74
CA VAL A 432 -28.52 19.71 1.84
C VAL A 432 -28.02 18.42 2.51
N PRO A 433 -28.16 17.26 1.85
CA PRO A 433 -27.54 16.02 2.33
C PRO A 433 -26.01 16.11 2.34
N VAL A 434 -25.35 15.55 3.35
CA VAL A 434 -23.89 15.58 3.52
C VAL A 434 -23.14 15.18 2.24
N GLY A 435 -23.54 14.07 1.61
CA GLY A 435 -22.95 13.54 0.38
C GLY A 435 -23.14 14.42 -0.85
N ALA A 436 -24.11 15.35 -0.81
CA ALA A 436 -24.33 16.34 -1.87
C ALA A 436 -23.59 17.68 -1.61
N VAL A 437 -22.93 17.83 -0.46
CA VAL A 437 -22.08 19.00 -0.20
C VAL A 437 -20.86 18.93 -1.12
N ASP A 438 -20.76 19.95 -1.99
CA ASP A 438 -19.69 20.07 -2.96
C ASP A 438 -18.41 20.62 -2.32
N VAL A 439 -17.39 19.77 -2.28
CA VAL A 439 -16.06 20.07 -1.75
C VAL A 439 -15.00 20.15 -2.86
N LEU A 440 -15.40 20.17 -4.14
CA LEU A 440 -14.45 20.33 -5.23
C LEU A 440 -14.04 21.80 -5.36
N LEU A 441 -12.74 22.04 -5.45
CA LEU A 441 -12.21 23.35 -5.74
C LEU A 441 -12.50 23.77 -7.19
N PRO A 442 -12.46 25.08 -7.50
CA PRO A 442 -12.61 25.56 -8.86
C PRO A 442 -11.67 24.83 -9.84
N GLY A 443 -12.22 24.31 -10.93
CA GLY A 443 -11.47 23.58 -11.97
C GLY A 443 -11.25 22.08 -11.68
N GLU A 444 -11.39 21.60 -10.44
CA GLU A 444 -11.23 20.16 -10.14
C GLU A 444 -12.26 19.30 -10.86
N TYR A 445 -13.52 19.70 -10.85
CA TYR A 445 -14.57 18.98 -11.59
C TYR A 445 -14.21 18.84 -13.08
N GLY A 446 -13.75 19.92 -13.72
CA GLY A 446 -13.33 19.91 -15.12
C GLY A 446 -12.18 18.93 -15.37
N ARG A 447 -11.16 18.95 -14.52
CA ARG A 447 -10.02 18.01 -14.60
C ARG A 447 -10.46 16.55 -14.46
N LEU A 448 -11.24 16.23 -13.43
CA LEU A 448 -11.57 14.86 -13.04
C LEU A 448 -12.67 14.22 -13.92
N VAL A 449 -13.66 15.00 -14.34
CA VAL A 449 -14.82 14.49 -15.08
C VAL A 449 -14.66 14.70 -16.59
N THR A 450 -14.02 15.79 -17.01
CA THR A 450 -13.92 16.15 -18.44
C THR A 450 -12.54 15.88 -19.01
N GLU A 451 -11.48 16.51 -18.51
CA GLU A 451 -10.15 16.50 -19.14
C GLU A 451 -9.50 15.11 -19.08
N ALA A 452 -9.49 14.47 -17.91
CA ALA A 452 -8.96 13.10 -17.74
C ALA A 452 -9.75 12.05 -18.56
N ASN A 453 -10.96 12.42 -18.99
CA ASN A 453 -11.91 11.55 -19.68
C ASN A 453 -12.19 11.97 -21.13
N ASP A 454 -11.47 12.97 -21.67
CA ASP A 454 -11.57 13.35 -23.09
C ASP A 454 -10.72 12.41 -23.95
N THR A 455 -11.10 11.14 -23.94
CA THR A 455 -10.39 10.05 -24.60
C THR A 455 -11.03 9.69 -25.94
N ARG A 456 -11.88 10.57 -26.50
CA ARG A 456 -12.61 10.29 -27.74
C ARG A 456 -11.62 9.95 -28.87
N ALA A 457 -11.79 8.78 -29.45
CA ALA A 457 -10.99 8.30 -30.56
C ALA A 457 -11.91 7.78 -31.69
N PRO A 458 -11.45 7.75 -32.94
CA PRO A 458 -12.23 7.17 -34.03
C PRO A 458 -12.65 5.73 -33.69
N TRP A 459 -13.95 5.46 -33.73
CA TRP A 459 -14.50 4.12 -33.56
C TRP A 459 -14.19 3.31 -34.83
N PRO A 460 -13.41 2.21 -34.74
CA PRO A 460 -13.25 1.34 -35.88
C PRO A 460 -14.59 0.63 -36.10
N ALA A 461 -15.34 1.02 -37.13
CA ALA A 461 -16.55 0.34 -37.56
C ALA A 461 -16.16 -0.99 -38.23
N ALA A 462 -15.70 -1.93 -37.41
CA ALA A 462 -15.16 -3.20 -37.84
C ALA A 462 -15.47 -4.29 -36.81
N SER A 463 -15.44 -5.52 -37.28
CA SER A 463 -15.39 -6.74 -36.49
C SER A 463 -13.94 -7.19 -36.28
N LEU A 464 -13.72 -8.08 -35.31
CA LEU A 464 -12.43 -8.74 -35.12
C LEU A 464 -12.02 -9.53 -36.37
N VAL A 465 -13.00 -10.05 -37.12
CA VAL A 465 -12.79 -10.74 -38.39
C VAL A 465 -12.17 -9.80 -39.42
N GLU A 466 -12.77 -8.63 -39.60
CA GLU A 466 -12.28 -7.63 -40.57
C GLU A 466 -10.89 -7.09 -40.22
N LEU A 467 -10.51 -7.05 -38.94
CA LEU A 467 -9.12 -6.69 -38.56
C LEU A 467 -8.12 -7.70 -39.12
N VAL A 468 -8.43 -8.99 -39.08
CA VAL A 468 -7.56 -10.06 -39.58
C VAL A 468 -7.62 -10.14 -41.11
N GLU A 469 -8.81 -10.06 -41.71
CA GLU A 469 -8.99 -10.15 -43.17
C GLU A 469 -8.25 -9.03 -43.92
N ARG A 470 -8.17 -7.81 -43.35
CA ARG A 470 -7.34 -6.74 -43.92
C ARG A 470 -5.87 -7.16 -44.07
N ARG A 471 -5.32 -7.88 -43.09
CA ARG A 471 -3.95 -8.40 -43.14
C ARG A 471 -3.81 -9.54 -44.13
N VAL A 472 -4.82 -10.39 -44.26
CA VAL A 472 -4.85 -11.46 -45.27
C VAL A 472 -4.76 -10.89 -46.68
N VAL A 473 -5.45 -9.79 -46.95
CA VAL A 473 -5.41 -9.12 -48.26
C VAL A 473 -4.06 -8.45 -48.51
N SER A 474 -3.48 -7.79 -47.51
CA SER A 474 -2.24 -7.02 -47.69
C SER A 474 -0.96 -7.87 -47.64
N ALA A 475 -0.96 -8.96 -46.86
CA ALA A 475 0.21 -9.80 -46.63
C ALA A 475 -0.18 -11.27 -46.34
N PRO A 476 -0.74 -12.01 -47.32
CA PRO A 476 -1.24 -13.38 -47.11
C PRO A 476 -0.14 -14.37 -46.70
N ASP A 477 1.09 -14.16 -47.16
CA ASP A 477 2.23 -15.06 -46.90
C ASP A 477 2.98 -14.71 -45.59
N ALA A 478 2.58 -13.64 -44.88
CA ALA A 478 3.17 -13.30 -43.60
C ALA A 478 2.78 -14.32 -42.52
N ARG A 479 3.68 -14.58 -41.57
CA ARG A 479 3.46 -15.49 -40.45
C ARG A 479 2.38 -14.94 -39.53
N ALA A 480 1.40 -15.76 -39.14
CA ALA A 480 0.29 -15.35 -38.28
C ALA A 480 0.29 -16.10 -36.94
N VAL A 481 0.47 -17.42 -36.98
CA VAL A 481 0.40 -18.29 -35.79
C VAL A 481 1.58 -19.24 -35.78
N VAL A 482 2.19 -19.40 -34.60
CA VAL A 482 3.25 -20.37 -34.32
C VAL A 482 2.85 -21.17 -33.08
N CYS A 483 2.98 -22.50 -33.14
CA CYS A 483 2.73 -23.41 -32.04
C CYS A 483 3.64 -24.63 -32.18
N GLY A 484 4.76 -24.67 -31.44
CA GLY A 484 5.81 -25.68 -31.64
C GLY A 484 6.32 -25.65 -33.09
N ASP A 485 6.29 -26.81 -33.76
CA ASP A 485 6.70 -26.95 -35.17
C ASP A 485 5.61 -26.53 -36.18
N VAL A 486 4.41 -26.20 -35.71
CA VAL A 486 3.30 -25.77 -36.56
C VAL A 486 3.37 -24.26 -36.77
N GLU A 487 3.38 -23.85 -38.02
CA GLU A 487 3.36 -22.45 -38.42
C GLU A 487 2.34 -22.25 -39.54
N TRP A 488 1.51 -21.21 -39.42
CA TRP A 488 0.59 -20.79 -40.47
C TRP A 488 0.76 -19.34 -40.85
N SER A 489 0.69 -19.07 -42.15
CA SER A 489 0.55 -17.72 -42.68
C SER A 489 -0.86 -17.16 -42.44
N TYR A 490 -1.02 -15.84 -42.62
CA TYR A 490 -2.35 -15.20 -42.57
C TYR A 490 -3.33 -15.83 -43.56
N GLY A 491 -2.89 -16.10 -44.80
CA GLY A 491 -3.72 -16.72 -45.83
C GLY A 491 -4.11 -18.16 -45.48
N GLU A 492 -3.18 -18.93 -44.92
CA GLU A 492 -3.39 -20.31 -44.48
C GLU A 492 -4.35 -20.41 -43.30
N LEU A 493 -4.18 -19.53 -42.30
CA LEU A 493 -5.08 -19.41 -41.16
C LEU A 493 -6.49 -19.03 -41.61
N ASN A 494 -6.59 -18.02 -42.47
CA ASN A 494 -7.86 -17.51 -42.97
C ASN A 494 -8.62 -18.56 -43.79
N ALA A 495 -7.94 -19.29 -44.67
CA ALA A 495 -8.54 -20.35 -45.47
C ALA A 495 -9.16 -21.46 -44.58
N ARG A 496 -8.44 -21.90 -43.55
CA ARG A 496 -8.94 -22.90 -42.59
C ARG A 496 -10.15 -22.38 -41.80
N ALA A 497 -10.06 -21.15 -41.30
CA ALA A 497 -11.15 -20.51 -40.57
C ALA A 497 -12.41 -20.31 -41.45
N ASN A 498 -12.26 -19.96 -42.73
CA ASN A 498 -13.37 -19.83 -43.68
C ASN A 498 -14.08 -21.16 -43.93
N ARG A 499 -13.34 -22.27 -44.05
CA ARG A 499 -13.93 -23.61 -44.21
C ARG A 499 -14.74 -24.01 -42.98
N LEU A 500 -14.18 -23.81 -41.79
CA LEU A 500 -14.88 -24.06 -40.54
C LEU A 500 -16.16 -23.19 -40.43
N ALA A 501 -16.05 -21.90 -40.75
CA ALA A 501 -17.19 -20.98 -40.70
C ALA A 501 -18.35 -21.43 -41.60
N ARG A 502 -18.08 -21.92 -42.82
CA ARG A 502 -19.12 -22.47 -43.72
C ARG A 502 -19.82 -23.70 -43.14
N VAL A 503 -19.07 -24.58 -42.48
CA VAL A 503 -19.65 -25.76 -41.81
C VAL A 503 -20.55 -25.34 -40.65
N LEU A 504 -20.13 -24.36 -39.85
CA LEU A 504 -20.94 -23.80 -38.77
C LEU A 504 -22.23 -23.16 -39.31
N VAL A 505 -22.12 -22.34 -40.37
CA VAL A 505 -23.27 -21.74 -41.05
C VAL A 505 -24.23 -22.81 -41.58
N GLY A 506 -23.71 -23.87 -42.21
CA GLY A 506 -24.52 -24.99 -42.68
C GLY A 506 -25.25 -25.76 -41.57
N ARG A 507 -24.82 -25.61 -40.31
CA ARG A 507 -25.47 -26.14 -39.11
C ARG A 507 -26.40 -25.13 -38.42
N GLY A 508 -26.64 -23.98 -39.05
CA GLY A 508 -27.56 -22.95 -38.56
C GLY A 508 -26.94 -21.94 -37.60
N VAL A 509 -25.61 -21.94 -37.44
CA VAL A 509 -24.90 -20.94 -36.64
C VAL A 509 -24.82 -19.61 -37.42
N GLY A 510 -25.07 -18.49 -36.75
CA GLY A 510 -24.94 -17.16 -37.35
C GLY A 510 -24.90 -16.04 -36.31
N PRO A 511 -25.11 -14.76 -36.72
CA PRO A 511 -25.14 -13.62 -35.79
C PRO A 511 -26.07 -13.83 -34.59
N GLU A 512 -25.60 -13.41 -33.41
CA GLU A 512 -26.24 -13.59 -32.09
C GLU A 512 -26.39 -15.04 -31.61
N SER A 513 -25.90 -16.03 -32.37
CA SER A 513 -25.71 -17.40 -31.85
C SER A 513 -24.42 -17.46 -31.02
N LEU A 514 -24.37 -18.39 -30.07
CA LEU A 514 -23.17 -18.74 -29.32
C LEU A 514 -22.65 -20.12 -29.70
N VAL A 515 -21.34 -20.28 -29.77
CA VAL A 515 -20.67 -21.58 -29.95
C VAL A 515 -19.72 -21.81 -28.79
N GLY A 516 -19.89 -22.93 -28.07
CA GLY A 516 -18.91 -23.35 -27.06
C GLY A 516 -17.62 -23.78 -27.75
N LEU A 517 -16.46 -23.31 -27.29
CA LEU A 517 -15.16 -23.65 -27.85
C LEU A 517 -14.31 -24.39 -26.83
N ALA A 518 -14.14 -25.70 -27.02
CA ALA A 518 -13.38 -26.57 -26.14
C ALA A 518 -12.25 -27.26 -26.92
N LEU A 519 -11.15 -26.53 -27.15
CA LEU A 519 -9.95 -27.02 -27.83
C LEU A 519 -8.71 -26.81 -26.95
N PRO A 520 -7.70 -27.69 -27.05
CA PRO A 520 -6.43 -27.50 -26.36
C PRO A 520 -5.65 -26.30 -26.93
N ARG A 521 -4.57 -25.92 -26.25
CA ARG A 521 -3.62 -24.92 -26.77
C ARG A 521 -2.93 -25.47 -28.02
N SER A 522 -3.39 -25.05 -29.18
CA SER A 522 -2.86 -25.42 -30.48
C SER A 522 -3.06 -24.30 -31.48
N ALA A 523 -2.46 -24.41 -32.66
CA ALA A 523 -2.79 -23.49 -33.75
C ALA A 523 -4.28 -23.60 -34.13
N ASP A 524 -4.88 -24.80 -34.08
CA ASP A 524 -6.30 -25.05 -34.38
C ASP A 524 -7.26 -24.29 -33.45
N LEU A 525 -6.85 -23.97 -32.22
CA LEU A 525 -7.62 -23.09 -31.34
C LEU A 525 -7.91 -21.73 -32.00
N VAL A 526 -6.92 -21.16 -32.69
CA VAL A 526 -7.04 -19.88 -33.40
C VAL A 526 -7.96 -20.02 -34.61
N VAL A 527 -7.90 -21.16 -35.31
CA VAL A 527 -8.85 -21.50 -36.39
C VAL A 527 -10.27 -21.60 -35.84
N GLY A 528 -10.46 -22.23 -34.68
CA GLY A 528 -11.74 -22.35 -33.99
C GLY A 528 -12.35 -20.98 -33.66
N LEU A 529 -11.56 -20.11 -33.00
CA LEU A 529 -11.95 -18.75 -32.67
C LEU A 529 -12.36 -17.96 -33.92
N LEU A 530 -11.50 -17.91 -34.94
CA LEU A 530 -11.78 -17.16 -36.16
C LEU A 530 -12.94 -17.76 -36.97
N GLY A 531 -13.06 -19.08 -37.03
CA GLY A 531 -14.15 -19.75 -37.73
C GLY A 531 -15.52 -19.47 -37.11
N ILE A 532 -15.61 -19.46 -35.78
CA ILE A 532 -16.82 -19.05 -35.05
C ILE A 532 -17.16 -17.60 -35.38
N LEU A 533 -16.21 -16.68 -35.20
CA LEU A 533 -16.44 -15.26 -35.47
C LEU A 533 -16.83 -15.00 -36.94
N LYS A 534 -16.20 -15.70 -37.90
CA LYS A 534 -16.51 -15.60 -39.33
C LYS A 534 -17.89 -16.10 -39.70
N SER A 535 -18.44 -17.09 -38.97
CA SER A 535 -19.84 -17.50 -39.12
C SER A 535 -20.82 -16.40 -38.68
N GLY A 536 -20.33 -15.43 -37.89
CA GLY A 536 -21.09 -14.34 -37.29
C GLY A 536 -21.43 -14.57 -35.82
N ALA A 537 -21.22 -15.77 -35.30
CA ALA A 537 -21.50 -16.14 -33.92
C ALA A 537 -20.42 -15.63 -32.94
N GLY A 538 -20.82 -15.49 -31.68
CA GLY A 538 -19.88 -15.30 -30.57
C GLY A 538 -19.40 -16.63 -30.01
N TYR A 539 -18.19 -16.67 -29.45
CA TYR A 539 -17.69 -17.88 -28.79
C TYR A 539 -17.85 -17.83 -27.27
N VAL A 540 -18.01 -19.01 -26.66
CA VAL A 540 -17.96 -19.23 -25.21
C VAL A 540 -16.76 -20.14 -24.93
N PRO A 541 -15.65 -19.62 -24.39
CA PRO A 541 -14.43 -20.42 -24.21
C PRO A 541 -14.61 -21.43 -23.09
N ILE A 542 -14.08 -22.63 -23.32
CA ILE A 542 -14.01 -23.74 -22.36
C ILE A 542 -12.58 -24.28 -22.39
N ASP A 543 -11.74 -23.84 -21.45
CA ASP A 543 -10.39 -24.38 -21.32
C ASP A 543 -10.44 -25.82 -20.76
N PRO A 544 -10.00 -26.82 -21.54
CA PRO A 544 -10.15 -28.24 -21.17
C PRO A 544 -9.24 -28.68 -20.03
N ARG A 545 -8.29 -27.82 -19.60
CA ARG A 545 -7.47 -28.08 -18.42
C ARG A 545 -8.23 -27.93 -17.10
N TYR A 546 -9.43 -27.33 -17.12
CA TYR A 546 -10.22 -27.06 -15.91
C TYR A 546 -11.58 -27.77 -15.91
N PRO A 547 -11.62 -29.12 -16.04
CA PRO A 547 -12.87 -29.86 -15.99
C PRO A 547 -13.51 -29.70 -14.60
N SER A 548 -14.76 -29.28 -14.57
CA SER A 548 -15.51 -29.10 -13.32
C SER A 548 -17.00 -29.18 -13.59
N ARG A 549 -17.80 -29.60 -12.60
CA ARG A 549 -19.28 -29.52 -12.68
C ARG A 549 -19.79 -28.10 -12.91
N ARG A 550 -18.95 -27.08 -12.65
CA ARG A 550 -19.20 -25.69 -13.02
C ARG A 550 -19.38 -25.52 -14.53
N LEU A 551 -18.71 -26.32 -15.37
CA LEU A 551 -18.88 -26.29 -16.81
C LEU A 551 -20.30 -26.70 -17.24
N ASP A 552 -20.94 -27.65 -16.54
CA ASP A 552 -22.32 -28.05 -16.81
C ASP A 552 -23.25 -26.84 -16.73
N TYR A 553 -23.08 -26.03 -15.67
CA TYR A 553 -23.83 -24.80 -15.47
C TYR A 553 -23.52 -23.76 -16.55
N ILE A 554 -22.24 -23.54 -16.88
CA ILE A 554 -21.81 -22.56 -17.90
C ILE A 554 -22.41 -22.89 -19.27
N VAL A 555 -22.30 -24.15 -19.70
CA VAL A 555 -22.82 -24.58 -21.00
C VAL A 555 -24.35 -24.54 -21.01
N ALA A 556 -25.00 -24.94 -19.91
CA ALA A 556 -26.46 -24.88 -19.79
C ALA A 556 -27.00 -23.43 -19.79
N GLU A 557 -26.36 -22.50 -19.08
CA GLU A 557 -26.77 -21.10 -19.04
C GLU A 557 -26.46 -20.40 -20.37
N ALA A 558 -25.28 -20.63 -20.95
CA ALA A 558 -24.90 -20.03 -22.23
C ALA A 558 -25.75 -20.54 -23.40
N ALA A 559 -26.34 -21.73 -23.26
CA ALA A 559 -27.17 -22.41 -24.27
C ALA A 559 -26.60 -22.29 -25.70
N PRO A 560 -25.32 -22.66 -25.94
CA PRO A 560 -24.73 -22.50 -27.26
C PRO A 560 -25.42 -23.40 -28.29
N ALA A 561 -25.43 -22.98 -29.55
CA ALA A 561 -26.03 -23.73 -30.66
C ALA A 561 -25.34 -25.09 -30.86
N LEU A 562 -24.03 -25.13 -30.62
CA LEU A 562 -23.21 -26.34 -30.56
C LEU A 562 -21.92 -26.08 -29.77
N VAL A 563 -21.20 -27.14 -29.43
CA VAL A 563 -19.83 -27.09 -28.90
C VAL A 563 -18.85 -27.59 -29.95
N LEU A 564 -17.88 -26.76 -30.34
CA LEU A 564 -16.73 -27.12 -31.16
C LEU A 564 -15.64 -27.70 -30.26
N THR A 565 -15.24 -28.95 -30.50
CA THR A 565 -14.21 -29.65 -29.72
C THR A 565 -13.41 -30.62 -30.60
N ASP A 566 -12.52 -31.44 -30.03
CA ASP A 566 -11.79 -32.51 -30.71
C ASP A 566 -11.96 -33.84 -29.96
N ALA A 567 -11.53 -34.97 -30.54
CA ALA A 567 -11.70 -36.27 -29.86
C ALA A 567 -10.96 -36.37 -28.53
N ALA A 568 -9.82 -35.68 -28.38
CA ALA A 568 -9.04 -35.69 -27.15
C ALA A 568 -9.75 -34.94 -26.01
N THR A 569 -10.54 -33.94 -26.35
CA THR A 569 -11.19 -33.00 -25.44
C THR A 569 -12.66 -33.30 -25.23
N ALA A 570 -13.31 -34.04 -26.14
CA ALA A 570 -14.73 -34.38 -26.06
C ALA A 570 -15.12 -35.02 -24.71
N GLY A 571 -14.22 -35.77 -24.08
CA GLY A 571 -14.43 -36.41 -22.78
C GLY A 571 -14.51 -35.45 -21.58
N VAL A 572 -14.04 -34.19 -21.71
CA VAL A 572 -14.13 -33.17 -20.66
C VAL A 572 -15.23 -32.14 -20.92
N VAL A 573 -15.91 -32.21 -22.07
CA VAL A 573 -17.06 -31.35 -22.39
C VAL A 573 -18.31 -31.91 -21.71
N PRO A 574 -19.09 -31.09 -20.98
CA PRO A 574 -20.34 -31.52 -20.38
C PRO A 574 -21.36 -32.07 -21.39
N ASP A 575 -21.91 -33.26 -21.12
CA ASP A 575 -23.07 -33.78 -21.85
C ASP A 575 -24.37 -33.20 -21.27
N VAL A 576 -24.68 -31.97 -21.67
CA VAL A 576 -25.90 -31.24 -21.28
C VAL A 576 -26.94 -31.17 -22.40
N GLY A 577 -26.87 -32.08 -23.38
CA GLY A 577 -27.79 -32.14 -24.51
C GLY A 577 -27.54 -31.12 -25.62
N VAL A 578 -26.39 -30.43 -25.61
CA VAL A 578 -25.94 -29.55 -26.69
C VAL A 578 -25.16 -30.37 -27.73
N PRO A 579 -25.43 -30.23 -29.05
CA PRO A 579 -24.69 -30.94 -30.08
C PRO A 579 -23.19 -30.61 -30.09
N SER A 580 -22.33 -31.61 -30.26
CA SER A 580 -20.88 -31.42 -30.46
C SER A 580 -20.50 -31.50 -31.94
N LEU A 581 -19.52 -30.69 -32.35
CA LEU A 581 -18.81 -30.79 -33.62
C LEU A 581 -17.35 -31.10 -33.31
N LEU A 582 -16.87 -32.26 -33.76
CA LEU A 582 -15.45 -32.59 -33.68
C LEU A 582 -14.70 -31.89 -34.82
N LEU A 583 -13.60 -31.23 -34.52
CA LEU A 583 -12.82 -30.48 -35.51
C LEU A 583 -12.23 -31.40 -36.58
N GLU A 584 -11.86 -32.63 -36.20
CA GLU A 584 -11.38 -33.69 -37.11
C GLU A 584 -12.43 -34.17 -38.13
N ASP A 585 -13.73 -33.96 -37.87
CA ASP A 585 -14.80 -34.25 -38.83
C ASP A 585 -14.94 -33.15 -39.90
N VAL A 586 -14.20 -32.04 -39.76
CA VAL A 586 -14.21 -30.91 -40.68
C VAL A 586 -13.01 -31.02 -41.64
N ASP A 587 -13.28 -31.06 -42.94
CA ASP A 587 -12.23 -30.96 -43.95
C ASP A 587 -11.69 -29.51 -44.02
N LEU A 588 -10.66 -29.23 -43.22
CA LEU A 588 -9.94 -27.95 -43.22
C LEU A 588 -8.92 -27.83 -44.36
N GLY A 589 -8.65 -28.93 -45.08
CA GLY A 589 -7.67 -28.99 -46.19
C GLY A 589 -8.30 -28.78 -47.57
N GLY A 590 -9.58 -29.12 -47.76
CA GLY A 590 -10.31 -29.12 -49.03
C GLY A 590 -11.56 -28.23 -49.08
N GLY A 591 -12.03 -27.88 -50.30
CA GLY A 591 -13.24 -27.06 -50.53
C GLY A 591 -13.00 -25.57 -50.85
N GLU A 592 -13.98 -24.70 -50.58
CA GLU A 592 -13.90 -23.25 -50.81
C GLU A 592 -13.21 -22.49 -49.65
N SER A 593 -12.19 -21.68 -49.98
CA SER A 593 -11.34 -20.98 -49.02
C SER A 593 -11.47 -19.46 -49.02
N ALA A 594 -12.25 -18.89 -49.94
CA ALA A 594 -12.50 -17.44 -50.00
C ALA A 594 -13.29 -16.97 -48.76
N ASP A 595 -13.19 -15.69 -48.43
CA ASP A 595 -13.97 -15.08 -47.33
C ASP A 595 -15.47 -15.23 -47.57
N LEU A 596 -16.23 -15.38 -46.48
CA LEU A 596 -17.68 -15.59 -46.55
C LEU A 596 -18.37 -14.29 -46.97
N SER A 597 -19.16 -14.38 -48.03
CA SER A 597 -20.07 -13.32 -48.46
C SER A 597 -21.21 -13.09 -47.46
N GLU A 598 -21.82 -11.90 -47.49
CA GLU A 598 -22.98 -11.61 -46.62
C GLU A 598 -24.14 -12.58 -46.83
N GLY A 599 -24.37 -13.02 -48.07
CA GLY A 599 -25.48 -13.91 -48.43
C GLY A 599 -25.30 -15.37 -47.99
N GLU A 600 -24.09 -15.77 -47.56
CA GLU A 600 -23.86 -17.09 -46.97
C GLU A 600 -24.38 -17.17 -45.53
N ARG A 601 -24.38 -16.05 -44.79
CA ARG A 601 -24.80 -16.02 -43.37
C ARG A 601 -26.33 -15.86 -43.24
N SER A 602 -26.88 -16.24 -42.09
CA SER A 602 -28.30 -16.05 -41.78
C SER A 602 -28.70 -14.59 -41.61
N ALA A 603 -27.74 -13.72 -41.24
CA ALA A 603 -27.86 -12.27 -41.17
C ALA A 603 -26.48 -11.60 -41.37
N PRO A 604 -26.42 -10.29 -41.66
CA PRO A 604 -25.15 -9.57 -41.73
C PRO A 604 -24.44 -9.54 -40.37
N LEU A 605 -23.13 -9.78 -40.36
CA LEU A 605 -22.27 -9.57 -39.19
C LEU A 605 -22.08 -8.06 -38.97
N ARG A 606 -22.42 -7.57 -37.78
CA ARG A 606 -22.34 -6.15 -37.41
C ARG A 606 -21.43 -5.93 -36.20
N PRO A 607 -20.84 -4.74 -36.03
CA PRO A 607 -20.03 -4.42 -34.85
C PRO A 607 -20.80 -4.58 -33.52
N GLU A 608 -22.12 -4.43 -33.51
CA GLU A 608 -22.93 -4.57 -32.32
C GLU A 608 -23.15 -6.04 -31.92
N ASN A 609 -22.85 -7.01 -32.79
CA ASN A 609 -23.01 -8.43 -32.48
C ASN A 609 -22.02 -8.89 -31.41
N VAL A 610 -22.43 -9.89 -30.62
CA VAL A 610 -21.57 -10.50 -29.60
C VAL A 610 -20.37 -11.17 -30.26
N ALA A 611 -19.17 -10.80 -29.84
CA ALA A 611 -17.94 -11.46 -30.24
C ALA A 611 -17.62 -12.64 -29.31
N TYR A 612 -17.83 -12.46 -28.01
CA TYR A 612 -17.64 -13.53 -27.03
C TYR A 612 -18.45 -13.33 -25.76
N VAL A 613 -18.69 -14.44 -25.05
CA VAL A 613 -19.23 -14.44 -23.70
C VAL A 613 -18.25 -15.13 -22.76
N MET A 614 -17.68 -14.39 -21.82
CA MET A 614 -16.72 -14.93 -20.84
C MET A 614 -17.34 -15.02 -19.46
N TYR A 615 -17.25 -16.20 -18.86
CA TYR A 615 -17.85 -16.46 -17.56
C TYR A 615 -16.91 -16.10 -16.41
N THR A 616 -17.40 -15.26 -15.51
CA THR A 616 -16.71 -14.84 -14.28
C THR A 616 -17.42 -15.40 -13.05
N SER A 617 -16.72 -15.42 -11.91
CA SER A 617 -17.29 -15.74 -10.60
C SER A 617 -18.41 -14.75 -10.23
N GLY A 618 -19.52 -15.22 -9.65
CA GLY A 618 -20.65 -14.38 -9.26
C GLY A 618 -20.85 -14.28 -7.75
N SER A 619 -21.18 -13.09 -7.26
CA SER A 619 -21.43 -12.79 -5.85
C SER A 619 -22.58 -13.60 -5.22
N THR A 620 -23.47 -14.19 -6.04
CA THR A 620 -24.56 -15.08 -5.62
C THR A 620 -24.14 -16.55 -5.53
N GLY A 621 -22.87 -16.85 -5.81
CA GLY A 621 -22.31 -18.20 -5.85
C GLY A 621 -22.45 -18.93 -7.18
N ASN A 622 -23.06 -18.31 -8.20
CA ASN A 622 -23.17 -18.87 -9.56
C ASN A 622 -22.37 -18.04 -10.58
N PRO A 623 -21.67 -18.67 -11.55
CA PRO A 623 -20.99 -17.97 -12.63
C PRO A 623 -21.91 -17.01 -13.40
N LYS A 624 -21.33 -15.94 -13.97
CA LYS A 624 -22.04 -14.95 -14.79
C LYS A 624 -21.31 -14.71 -16.11
N GLY A 625 -22.02 -14.86 -17.24
CA GLY A 625 -21.47 -14.67 -18.58
C GLY A 625 -21.46 -13.19 -18.98
N VAL A 626 -20.29 -12.61 -19.21
CA VAL A 626 -20.13 -11.23 -19.68
C VAL A 626 -20.12 -11.20 -21.21
N ALA A 627 -21.10 -10.52 -21.82
CA ALA A 627 -21.20 -10.42 -23.27
C ALA A 627 -20.47 -9.17 -23.80
N ILE A 628 -19.40 -9.39 -24.57
CA ILE A 628 -18.64 -8.34 -25.26
C ILE A 628 -18.97 -8.36 -26.75
N THR A 629 -19.25 -7.19 -27.31
CA THR A 629 -19.54 -7.02 -28.74
C THR A 629 -18.26 -6.88 -29.55
N HIS A 630 -18.36 -7.06 -30.87
CA HIS A 630 -17.27 -6.77 -31.78
C HIS A 630 -16.75 -5.34 -31.64
N ALA A 631 -17.62 -4.35 -31.54
CA ALA A 631 -17.25 -2.94 -31.37
C ALA A 631 -16.42 -2.72 -30.08
N GLY A 632 -16.84 -3.33 -28.96
CA GLY A 632 -16.11 -3.24 -27.69
C GLY A 632 -14.74 -3.91 -27.76
N ALA A 633 -14.69 -5.14 -28.28
CA ALA A 633 -13.45 -5.88 -28.44
C ALA A 633 -12.47 -5.18 -29.41
N VAL A 634 -12.96 -4.69 -30.54
CA VAL A 634 -12.15 -3.96 -31.53
C VAL A 634 -11.65 -2.64 -30.98
N ASN A 635 -12.44 -1.92 -30.18
CA ASN A 635 -11.96 -0.72 -29.49
C ASN A 635 -10.78 -1.07 -28.58
N GLY A 636 -10.94 -2.03 -27.67
CA GLY A 636 -9.88 -2.46 -26.76
C GLY A 636 -8.62 -2.92 -27.50
N VAL A 637 -8.77 -3.81 -28.49
CA VAL A 637 -7.66 -4.30 -29.33
C VAL A 637 -6.93 -3.14 -30.00
N ALA A 638 -7.64 -2.23 -30.67
CA ALA A 638 -7.02 -1.12 -31.39
C ALA A 638 -6.24 -0.18 -30.45
N ARG A 639 -6.76 0.09 -29.25
CA ARG A 639 -6.07 0.94 -28.27
C ARG A 639 -4.88 0.23 -27.62
N LEU A 640 -4.98 -1.06 -27.35
CA LEU A 640 -3.88 -1.84 -26.80
C LEU A 640 -2.75 -2.05 -27.81
N ILE A 641 -3.06 -2.18 -29.12
CA ILE A 641 -2.05 -2.17 -30.19
C ILE A 641 -1.21 -0.89 -30.11
N GLU A 642 -1.86 0.26 -30.00
CA GLU A 642 -1.20 1.58 -29.91
C GLU A 642 -0.37 1.72 -28.63
N ARG A 643 -0.94 1.38 -27.47
CA ARG A 643 -0.27 1.52 -26.16
C ARG A 643 0.89 0.55 -25.98
N VAL A 644 0.68 -0.72 -26.31
CA VAL A 644 1.72 -1.76 -26.18
C VAL A 644 2.76 -1.63 -27.30
N GLY A 645 2.43 -1.00 -28.43
CA GLY A 645 3.34 -0.83 -29.56
C GLY A 645 3.49 -2.11 -30.38
N VAL A 646 2.40 -2.87 -30.57
CA VAL A 646 2.38 -4.06 -31.43
C VAL A 646 2.26 -3.63 -32.89
N GLY A 647 3.12 -4.18 -33.76
CA GLY A 647 3.12 -3.85 -35.19
C GLY A 647 3.36 -5.07 -36.07
N GLU A 648 3.67 -4.81 -37.33
CA GLU A 648 3.98 -5.86 -38.30
C GLU A 648 5.21 -6.66 -37.84
N GLY A 649 5.07 -7.99 -37.82
CA GLY A 649 6.15 -8.88 -37.38
C GLY A 649 6.40 -8.92 -35.87
N SER A 650 5.71 -8.12 -35.06
CA SER A 650 5.77 -8.23 -33.59
C SER A 650 5.32 -9.61 -33.15
N ARG A 651 6.11 -10.26 -32.29
CA ARG A 651 5.81 -11.59 -31.77
C ARG A 651 5.22 -11.47 -30.36
N VAL A 652 3.99 -11.93 -30.18
CA VAL A 652 3.27 -11.88 -28.90
C VAL A 652 3.15 -13.30 -28.35
N LEU A 653 3.60 -13.49 -27.10
CA LEU A 653 3.47 -14.75 -26.39
C LEU A 653 2.03 -14.91 -25.88
N ALA A 654 1.34 -15.98 -26.29
CA ALA A 654 -0.07 -16.23 -25.97
C ALA A 654 -0.24 -17.47 -25.08
N GLY A 655 -0.04 -17.28 -23.77
CA GLY A 655 -0.08 -18.33 -22.75
C GLY A 655 -1.25 -18.24 -21.77
N THR A 656 -1.98 -17.12 -21.73
CA THR A 656 -3.06 -16.92 -20.76
C THR A 656 -4.30 -17.69 -21.15
N SER A 657 -4.90 -18.47 -20.23
CA SER A 657 -6.08 -19.31 -20.48
C SER A 657 -7.19 -18.61 -21.29
N VAL A 658 -7.84 -19.36 -22.19
CA VAL A 658 -8.87 -18.81 -23.11
C VAL A 658 -10.15 -18.41 -22.39
N ASN A 659 -10.33 -18.86 -21.15
CA ASN A 659 -11.43 -18.45 -20.30
C ASN A 659 -11.31 -16.98 -19.82
N PHE A 660 -10.15 -16.35 -20.04
CA PHE A 660 -9.88 -14.97 -19.67
C PHE A 660 -9.75 -14.07 -20.90
N ASP A 661 -10.19 -12.84 -20.74
CA ASP A 661 -10.18 -11.80 -21.75
C ASP A 661 -8.77 -11.33 -22.13
N VAL A 662 -7.78 -11.52 -21.26
CA VAL A 662 -6.36 -11.35 -21.60
C VAL A 662 -5.94 -12.19 -22.82
N SER A 663 -6.55 -13.37 -23.03
CA SER A 663 -6.28 -14.16 -24.24
C SER A 663 -6.76 -13.48 -25.53
N VAL A 664 -7.81 -12.64 -25.45
CA VAL A 664 -8.27 -11.81 -26.57
C VAL A 664 -7.25 -10.74 -26.87
N PHE A 665 -6.65 -10.13 -25.84
CA PHE A 665 -5.53 -9.21 -26.00
C PHE A 665 -4.37 -9.91 -26.72
N GLU A 666 -3.88 -11.04 -26.19
CA GLU A 666 -2.74 -11.78 -26.75
C GLU A 666 -2.93 -12.13 -28.23
N ILE A 667 -4.11 -12.66 -28.58
CA ILE A 667 -4.39 -13.18 -29.92
C ILE A 667 -4.72 -12.06 -30.89
N PHE A 668 -5.68 -11.19 -30.56
CA PHE A 668 -6.22 -10.25 -31.54
C PHE A 668 -5.42 -8.95 -31.67
N THR A 669 -4.59 -8.57 -30.69
CA THR A 669 -3.66 -7.45 -30.89
C THR A 669 -2.55 -7.80 -31.88
N ALA A 670 -1.97 -9.00 -31.75
CA ALA A 670 -1.00 -9.52 -32.70
C ALA A 670 -1.62 -9.68 -34.10
N LEU A 671 -2.74 -10.41 -34.23
CA LEU A 671 -3.36 -10.64 -35.53
C LEU A 671 -3.88 -9.34 -36.18
N GLY A 672 -4.44 -8.42 -35.39
CA GLY A 672 -4.95 -7.14 -35.88
C GLY A 672 -3.85 -6.18 -36.33
N ALA A 673 -2.66 -6.24 -35.73
CA ALA A 673 -1.51 -5.41 -36.07
C ALA A 673 -0.64 -6.00 -37.19
N GLY A 674 -0.86 -7.26 -37.60
CA GLY A 674 0.02 -7.95 -38.54
C GLY A 674 1.24 -8.63 -37.90
N GLY A 675 1.18 -8.85 -36.59
CA GLY A 675 2.16 -9.59 -35.81
C GLY A 675 1.99 -11.11 -35.90
N VAL A 676 2.71 -11.82 -35.05
CA VAL A 676 2.71 -13.28 -34.92
C VAL A 676 2.22 -13.64 -33.51
N VAL A 677 1.16 -14.44 -33.44
CA VAL A 677 0.72 -15.07 -32.18
C VAL A 677 1.52 -16.34 -31.97
N GLU A 678 2.27 -16.41 -30.88
CA GLU A 678 2.91 -17.65 -30.46
C GLU A 678 2.10 -18.32 -29.36
N ILE A 679 1.42 -19.41 -29.71
CA ILE A 679 0.63 -20.20 -28.76
C ILE A 679 1.59 -21.07 -27.95
N VAL A 680 1.58 -20.88 -26.64
CA VAL A 680 2.33 -21.66 -25.66
C VAL A 680 1.39 -22.29 -24.64
N ARG A 681 1.88 -23.27 -23.88
CA ARG A 681 1.08 -23.91 -22.82
C ARG A 681 0.68 -22.90 -21.74
N ASP A 682 1.64 -22.11 -21.33
CA ASP A 682 1.59 -21.04 -20.33
C ASP A 682 2.90 -20.23 -20.43
N VAL A 683 2.99 -19.11 -19.70
CA VAL A 683 4.19 -18.26 -19.68
C VAL A 683 5.42 -18.96 -19.09
N LEU A 684 5.23 -20.00 -18.27
CA LEU A 684 6.31 -20.73 -17.59
C LEU A 684 7.15 -21.53 -18.58
N GLU A 685 6.61 -21.84 -19.76
CA GLU A 685 7.34 -22.44 -20.87
C GLU A 685 8.59 -21.62 -21.25
N LEU A 686 8.66 -20.32 -20.94
CA LEU A 686 9.87 -19.51 -21.15
C LEU A 686 11.07 -20.02 -20.35
N ALA A 687 10.89 -20.53 -19.13
CA ALA A 687 11.99 -21.09 -18.33
C ALA A 687 12.51 -22.42 -18.91
N GLU A 688 11.70 -23.13 -19.68
CA GLU A 688 12.06 -24.39 -20.34
C GLU A 688 12.92 -24.17 -21.60
N ARG A 689 13.04 -22.91 -22.07
CA ARG A 689 13.69 -22.56 -23.33
C ARG A 689 15.12 -22.07 -23.11
N ASP A 690 16.00 -22.41 -24.06
CA ASP A 690 17.39 -21.91 -24.06
C ASP A 690 17.46 -20.41 -24.32
N SER A 691 16.55 -19.89 -25.16
CA SER A 691 16.38 -18.46 -25.40
C SER A 691 15.01 -18.15 -26.00
N TRP A 692 14.53 -16.93 -25.78
CA TRP A 692 13.35 -16.40 -26.44
C TRP A 692 13.55 -14.95 -26.87
N THR A 693 13.04 -14.61 -28.05
CA THR A 693 13.03 -13.25 -28.56
C THR A 693 11.66 -12.96 -29.14
N GLY A 694 11.02 -11.91 -28.63
CA GLY A 694 9.72 -11.44 -29.07
C GLY A 694 9.44 -10.02 -28.63
N SER A 695 8.25 -9.53 -28.93
CA SER A 695 7.89 -8.13 -28.66
C SER A 695 7.12 -7.97 -27.36
N VAL A 696 6.19 -8.88 -27.06
CA VAL A 696 5.28 -8.72 -25.92
C VAL A 696 5.15 -10.00 -25.12
N ILE A 697 5.29 -9.86 -23.81
CA ILE A 697 4.86 -10.85 -22.82
C ILE A 697 3.73 -10.21 -22.00
N SER A 698 2.57 -10.88 -21.93
CA SER A 698 1.53 -10.60 -20.93
C SER A 698 1.60 -11.60 -19.79
N CYS A 699 1.47 -11.10 -18.56
CA CYS A 699 1.47 -11.96 -17.38
C CYS A 699 0.77 -11.27 -16.19
N VAL A 700 0.47 -12.05 -15.15
CA VAL A 700 0.12 -11.50 -13.84
C VAL A 700 1.40 -11.21 -13.05
N PRO A 701 1.44 -10.14 -12.22
CA PRO A 701 2.61 -9.78 -11.43
C PRO A 701 3.25 -10.94 -10.64
N SER A 702 2.46 -11.73 -9.92
CA SER A 702 2.96 -12.85 -9.11
C SER A 702 3.75 -13.88 -9.92
N VAL A 703 3.16 -14.38 -11.01
CA VAL A 703 3.78 -15.39 -11.87
C VAL A 703 5.08 -14.88 -12.49
N PHE A 704 5.11 -13.62 -12.94
CA PHE A 704 6.32 -13.04 -13.52
C PHE A 704 7.42 -12.82 -12.49
N ALA A 705 7.07 -12.46 -11.25
CA ALA A 705 8.04 -12.24 -10.18
C ALA A 705 8.85 -13.50 -9.84
N GLU A 706 8.22 -14.67 -9.97
CA GLU A 706 8.86 -15.97 -9.74
C GLU A 706 9.68 -16.41 -10.94
N LEU A 707 9.22 -16.10 -12.16
CA LEU A 707 9.88 -16.48 -13.40
C LEU A 707 11.11 -15.59 -13.72
N LEU A 708 11.10 -14.33 -13.27
CA LEU A 708 12.03 -13.30 -13.71
C LEU A 708 13.50 -13.73 -13.68
N ASP A 709 13.95 -14.30 -12.57
CA ASP A 709 15.36 -14.64 -12.37
C ASP A 709 15.80 -15.81 -13.28
N GLU A 710 14.86 -16.67 -13.67
CA GLU A 710 15.13 -17.81 -14.56
C GLU A 710 15.20 -17.40 -16.04
N ILE A 711 14.44 -16.37 -16.43
CA ILE A 711 14.28 -15.99 -17.84
C ILE A 711 15.06 -14.74 -18.25
N ALA A 712 15.51 -13.91 -17.30
CA ALA A 712 16.12 -12.60 -17.57
C ALA A 712 17.28 -12.65 -18.58
N ASP A 713 18.24 -13.55 -18.37
CA ASP A 713 19.44 -13.63 -19.21
C ASP A 713 19.20 -14.26 -20.59
N ARG A 714 18.01 -14.84 -20.81
CA ARG A 714 17.68 -15.66 -21.99
C ARG A 714 16.53 -15.09 -22.82
N THR A 715 15.89 -14.03 -22.32
CA THR A 715 14.67 -13.46 -22.90
C THR A 715 14.94 -12.03 -23.35
N THR A 716 14.81 -11.78 -24.65
CA THR A 716 14.79 -10.42 -25.20
C THR A 716 13.35 -10.05 -25.52
N VAL A 717 12.85 -8.98 -24.90
CA VAL A 717 11.46 -8.52 -25.03
C VAL A 717 11.36 -6.99 -25.06
N ASP A 718 10.49 -6.45 -25.90
CA ASP A 718 10.29 -4.99 -26.02
C ASP A 718 9.40 -4.44 -24.89
N ALA A 719 8.32 -5.16 -24.55
CA ALA A 719 7.37 -4.76 -23.53
C ALA A 719 6.83 -5.94 -22.71
N VAL A 720 6.65 -5.72 -21.40
CA VAL A 720 5.91 -6.62 -20.51
C VAL A 720 4.68 -5.89 -20.02
N ILE A 721 3.51 -6.48 -20.24
CA ILE A 721 2.23 -5.96 -19.74
C ILE A 721 1.74 -6.83 -18.59
N PHE A 722 1.54 -6.19 -17.45
CA PHE A 722 0.94 -6.78 -16.27
C PHE A 722 -0.55 -6.47 -16.24
N ALA A 723 -1.36 -7.45 -15.90
CA ALA A 723 -2.78 -7.26 -15.64
C ALA A 723 -3.27 -8.27 -14.60
N GLY A 724 -4.43 -8.01 -14.01
CA GLY A 724 -5.10 -8.95 -13.12
C GLY A 724 -4.72 -8.85 -11.64
N GLU A 725 -3.57 -8.27 -11.26
CA GLU A 725 -3.20 -8.04 -9.85
C GLU A 725 -2.61 -6.64 -9.64
N VAL A 726 -2.46 -6.24 -8.38
CA VAL A 726 -1.65 -5.05 -8.03
C VAL A 726 -0.22 -5.30 -8.48
N LEU A 727 0.38 -4.34 -9.18
CA LEU A 727 1.77 -4.39 -9.61
C LEU A 727 2.68 -3.74 -8.55
N PRO A 728 3.48 -4.49 -7.79
CA PRO A 728 4.30 -3.94 -6.72
C PRO A 728 5.50 -3.16 -7.27
N ALA A 729 5.89 -2.08 -6.57
CA ALA A 729 7.10 -1.32 -6.86
C ALA A 729 8.37 -2.19 -6.84
N SER A 730 8.43 -3.15 -5.90
CA SER A 730 9.53 -4.10 -5.79
C SER A 730 9.72 -4.93 -7.06
N LEU A 731 8.62 -5.41 -7.66
CA LEU A 731 8.68 -6.16 -8.91
C LEU A 731 9.15 -5.27 -10.06
N MET A 732 8.57 -4.07 -10.23
CA MET A 732 9.00 -3.15 -11.29
C MET A 732 10.49 -2.84 -11.22
N ASN A 733 11.02 -2.63 -10.01
CA ASN A 733 12.44 -2.36 -9.80
C ASN A 733 13.31 -3.58 -10.10
N ARG A 734 12.86 -4.80 -9.75
CA ARG A 734 13.54 -6.05 -10.16
C ARG A 734 13.56 -6.22 -11.68
N VAL A 735 12.43 -6.00 -12.36
CA VAL A 735 12.33 -6.07 -13.82
C VAL A 735 13.25 -5.04 -14.47
N ARG A 736 13.26 -3.79 -13.99
CA ARG A 736 14.18 -2.75 -14.49
C ARG A 736 15.65 -3.11 -14.30
N ALA A 737 16.01 -3.79 -13.21
CA ALA A 737 17.38 -4.23 -12.97
C ALA A 737 17.79 -5.38 -13.90
N ALA A 738 16.92 -6.38 -14.06
CA ALA A 738 17.20 -7.59 -14.83
C ALA A 738 17.02 -7.40 -16.34
N MET A 739 16.08 -6.53 -16.76
CA MET A 739 15.74 -6.26 -18.16
C MET A 739 15.71 -4.74 -18.43
N PRO A 740 16.85 -4.03 -18.44
CA PRO A 740 16.88 -2.56 -18.44
C PRO A 740 16.18 -1.88 -19.61
N ALA A 741 16.13 -2.53 -20.78
CA ALA A 741 15.53 -1.97 -22.00
C ALA A 741 14.01 -2.17 -22.10
N VAL A 742 13.39 -2.94 -21.20
CA VAL A 742 11.97 -3.30 -21.32
C VAL A 742 11.06 -2.15 -20.89
N ARG A 743 9.96 -1.96 -21.63
CA ARG A 743 8.85 -1.11 -21.17
C ARG A 743 7.92 -1.92 -20.27
N ILE A 744 7.52 -1.33 -19.15
CA ILE A 744 6.63 -1.99 -18.19
C ILE A 744 5.26 -1.31 -18.29
N LEU A 745 4.22 -2.08 -18.59
CA LEU A 745 2.86 -1.59 -18.65
C LEU A 745 2.03 -2.25 -17.55
N ASN A 746 1.19 -1.47 -16.87
CA ASN A 746 0.17 -1.96 -15.96
C ASN A 746 -1.20 -1.70 -16.58
N GLY A 747 -1.84 -2.75 -17.07
CA GLY A 747 -3.16 -2.71 -17.67
C GLY A 747 -4.23 -3.11 -16.66
N TYR A 748 -5.31 -2.34 -16.63
CA TYR A 748 -6.43 -2.58 -15.73
C TYR A 748 -7.75 -2.58 -16.48
N GLY A 749 -8.62 -3.50 -16.09
CA GLY A 749 -10.01 -3.56 -16.48
C GLY A 749 -10.65 -4.84 -15.96
N GLN A 750 -11.97 -4.85 -15.94
CA GLN A 750 -12.75 -6.04 -15.66
C GLN A 750 -13.18 -6.69 -16.98
N SER A 751 -13.63 -7.94 -16.93
CA SER A 751 -14.22 -8.59 -18.11
C SER A 751 -15.38 -7.80 -18.69
N GLU A 752 -16.09 -7.04 -17.85
CA GLU A 752 -17.17 -6.13 -18.24
C GLU A 752 -16.73 -4.91 -19.08
N SER A 753 -15.43 -4.62 -19.19
CA SER A 753 -14.91 -3.50 -19.99
C SER A 753 -13.86 -3.89 -21.03
N PHE A 754 -13.25 -5.07 -20.92
CA PHE A 754 -12.12 -5.52 -21.76
C PHE A 754 -10.96 -4.50 -21.79
N TYR A 755 -10.27 -4.38 -20.65
CA TYR A 755 -9.39 -3.26 -20.29
C TYR A 755 -10.16 -1.92 -20.19
N ALA A 756 -9.63 -0.99 -19.42
CA ALA A 756 -10.22 0.33 -19.21
C ALA A 756 -9.13 1.39 -19.14
N THR A 757 -8.04 1.11 -18.42
CA THR A 757 -6.93 2.03 -18.21
C THR A 757 -5.59 1.32 -18.42
N THR A 758 -4.56 2.12 -18.68
CA THR A 758 -3.18 1.65 -18.72
C THR A 758 -2.25 2.68 -18.10
N PHE A 759 -1.27 2.20 -17.34
CA PHE A 759 -0.09 2.95 -16.94
C PHE A 759 1.14 2.40 -17.67
N GLU A 760 2.07 3.26 -18.06
CA GLU A 760 3.33 2.89 -18.70
C GLU A 760 4.49 3.50 -17.92
N LEU A 761 5.48 2.67 -17.60
CA LEU A 761 6.78 3.09 -17.11
C LEU A 761 7.80 2.91 -18.23
N ALA A 762 8.32 4.02 -18.74
CA ALA A 762 9.24 4.00 -19.87
C ALA A 762 10.56 3.31 -19.51
N ALA A 763 11.27 2.78 -20.51
CA ALA A 763 12.53 2.06 -20.30
C ALA A 763 13.62 2.89 -19.57
N SER A 764 13.56 4.21 -19.71
CA SER A 764 14.48 5.18 -19.08
C SER A 764 14.13 5.51 -17.63
N GLU A 765 12.97 5.07 -17.13
CA GLU A 765 12.41 5.50 -15.85
C GLU A 765 12.52 4.39 -14.79
N ARG A 766 12.59 4.82 -13.54
CA ARG A 766 12.47 3.97 -12.35
C ARG A 766 11.23 4.38 -11.57
N TRP A 767 10.62 3.42 -10.89
CA TRP A 767 9.49 3.70 -10.01
C TRP A 767 9.96 3.88 -8.57
N ASP A 768 9.84 5.11 -8.07
CA ASP A 768 10.19 5.52 -6.70
C ASP A 768 8.99 6.13 -5.94
N ARG A 769 7.81 6.21 -6.57
CA ARG A 769 6.62 6.86 -6.01
C ARG A 769 5.67 5.84 -5.38
N GLY A 770 5.89 5.52 -4.11
CA GLY A 770 4.99 4.63 -3.36
C GLY A 770 5.17 3.13 -3.65
N SER A 771 4.32 2.30 -3.03
CA SER A 771 4.53 0.85 -2.93
C SER A 771 4.04 0.03 -4.13
N SER A 772 3.21 0.61 -5.01
CA SER A 772 2.63 -0.08 -6.17
C SER A 772 2.41 0.88 -7.34
N ALA A 773 2.36 0.34 -8.56
CA ALA A 773 2.06 1.11 -9.75
C ALA A 773 0.58 1.55 -9.76
N PRO A 774 0.27 2.75 -10.26
CA PRO A 774 -1.11 3.14 -10.56
C PRO A 774 -1.67 2.28 -11.69
N ILE A 775 -3.00 2.28 -11.82
CA ILE A 775 -3.72 1.68 -12.94
C ILE A 775 -3.80 2.62 -14.15
N GLY A 776 -3.38 3.88 -13.96
CA GLY A 776 -3.07 4.83 -15.03
C GLY A 776 -4.27 5.61 -15.55
N LEU A 777 -4.25 5.93 -16.84
CA LEU A 777 -5.26 6.76 -17.49
C LEU A 777 -6.18 5.94 -18.40
N PRO A 778 -7.41 6.40 -18.67
CA PRO A 778 -8.34 5.69 -19.56
C PRO A 778 -7.79 5.50 -20.97
N LEU A 779 -8.09 4.33 -21.54
CA LEU A 779 -7.87 4.05 -22.96
C LEU A 779 -8.81 4.88 -23.83
N GLY A 780 -8.52 4.99 -25.13
CA GLY A 780 -9.40 5.69 -26.06
C GLY A 780 -10.82 5.12 -26.07
N ASN A 781 -11.81 6.00 -26.08
CA ASN A 781 -13.24 5.71 -25.93
C ASN A 781 -13.63 5.05 -24.59
N MET A 782 -12.75 5.06 -23.59
CA MET A 782 -13.03 4.66 -22.21
C MET A 782 -12.98 5.88 -21.30
N ARG A 783 -13.81 5.89 -20.27
CA ARG A 783 -13.84 6.94 -19.25
C ARG A 783 -13.87 6.30 -17.87
N THR A 784 -13.22 6.92 -16.90
CA THR A 784 -13.22 6.46 -15.52
C THR A 784 -13.62 7.59 -14.57
N TYR A 785 -14.49 7.25 -13.63
CA TYR A 785 -14.94 8.17 -12.59
C TYR A 785 -14.72 7.55 -11.22
N VAL A 786 -14.15 8.32 -10.30
CA VAL A 786 -14.08 7.95 -8.88
C VAL A 786 -15.18 8.72 -8.17
N LEU A 787 -16.19 7.99 -7.70
CA LEU A 787 -17.45 8.56 -7.23
C LEU A 787 -17.71 8.18 -5.78
N GLY A 788 -18.22 9.14 -5.02
CA GLY A 788 -18.75 8.94 -3.69
C GLY A 788 -20.27 8.71 -3.70
N PRO A 789 -20.93 8.80 -2.53
CA PRO A 789 -22.38 8.70 -2.42
C PRO A 789 -23.12 9.63 -3.39
N GLY A 790 -24.21 9.15 -3.97
CA GLY A 790 -25.02 9.94 -4.92
C GLY A 790 -24.39 10.14 -6.30
N LEU A 791 -23.36 9.37 -6.66
CA LEU A 791 -22.60 9.51 -7.91
C LEU A 791 -21.89 10.87 -8.04
N THR A 792 -21.49 11.48 -6.92
CA THR A 792 -20.71 12.73 -6.93
C THR A 792 -19.21 12.43 -7.07
N PRO A 793 -18.46 13.12 -7.93
CA PRO A 793 -17.00 12.98 -7.99
C PRO A 793 -16.35 13.34 -6.65
N VAL A 794 -15.33 12.59 -6.24
CA VAL A 794 -14.54 12.90 -5.04
C VAL A 794 -13.28 13.71 -5.37
N PRO A 795 -12.75 14.52 -4.44
CA PRO A 795 -11.50 15.25 -4.64
C PRO A 795 -10.29 14.35 -4.92
N VAL A 796 -9.20 14.96 -5.40
CA VAL A 796 -7.90 14.28 -5.50
C VAL A 796 -7.46 13.74 -4.13
N GLY A 797 -6.87 12.56 -4.11
CA GLY A 797 -6.41 11.84 -2.92
C GLY A 797 -7.52 11.11 -2.15
N VAL A 798 -8.79 11.45 -2.37
CA VAL A 798 -9.93 10.84 -1.68
C VAL A 798 -10.31 9.52 -2.34
N VAL A 799 -10.53 8.49 -1.52
CA VAL A 799 -10.97 7.17 -1.99
C VAL A 799 -12.47 7.21 -2.29
N GLY A 800 -12.84 6.72 -3.47
CA GLY A 800 -14.23 6.50 -3.85
C GLY A 800 -14.37 5.23 -4.68
N GLU A 801 -15.60 4.92 -5.09
CA GLU A 801 -15.88 3.77 -5.94
C GLU A 801 -15.56 4.09 -7.40
N LEU A 802 -14.89 3.17 -8.08
CA LEU A 802 -14.51 3.30 -9.48
C LEU A 802 -15.63 2.87 -10.42
N TYR A 803 -15.96 3.73 -11.37
CA TYR A 803 -16.90 3.49 -12.46
C TYR A 803 -16.18 3.59 -13.80
N VAL A 804 -16.51 2.71 -14.73
CA VAL A 804 -15.94 2.69 -16.09
C VAL A 804 -17.05 2.92 -17.10
N ALA A 805 -16.91 3.89 -18.00
CA ALA A 805 -17.87 4.17 -19.07
C ALA A 805 -17.20 4.09 -20.45
N GLY A 806 -18.01 4.17 -21.51
CA GLY A 806 -17.54 4.10 -22.88
C GLY A 806 -17.80 2.74 -23.52
N ALA A 807 -16.78 2.08 -24.06
CA ALA A 807 -16.89 0.79 -24.74
C ALA A 807 -17.09 -0.41 -23.79
N VAL A 808 -17.91 -0.25 -22.75
CA VAL A 808 -18.28 -1.32 -21.81
C VAL A 808 -19.13 -2.40 -22.47
N GLY A 809 -19.14 -3.59 -21.87
CA GLY A 809 -19.88 -4.75 -22.34
C GLY A 809 -21.37 -4.51 -22.52
N ARG A 810 -22.02 -5.39 -23.28
CA ARG A 810 -23.47 -5.33 -23.47
C ARG A 810 -24.20 -5.51 -22.13
N GLY A 811 -23.68 -6.41 -21.29
CA GLY A 811 -24.20 -6.77 -19.99
C GLY A 811 -23.88 -8.21 -19.64
N TYR A 812 -24.58 -8.75 -18.66
CA TYR A 812 -24.54 -10.17 -18.33
C TYR A 812 -25.57 -10.92 -19.19
N HIS A 813 -25.11 -11.94 -19.91
CA HIS A 813 -25.92 -12.76 -20.83
C HIS A 813 -27.12 -13.37 -20.11
N GLU A 814 -28.33 -13.17 -20.64
CA GLU A 814 -29.60 -13.63 -20.06
C GLU A 814 -29.87 -13.22 -18.59
N ARG A 815 -29.20 -12.16 -18.11
CA ARG A 815 -29.32 -11.67 -16.72
C ARG A 815 -29.61 -10.16 -16.67
N PRO A 816 -30.80 -9.72 -17.11
CA PRO A 816 -31.13 -8.29 -17.20
C PRO A 816 -31.18 -7.58 -15.85
N GLY A 817 -31.61 -8.25 -14.78
CA GLY A 817 -31.65 -7.67 -13.43
C GLY A 817 -30.25 -7.31 -12.91
N LEU A 818 -29.32 -8.26 -12.96
CA LEU A 818 -27.92 -8.04 -12.58
C LEU A 818 -27.23 -7.03 -13.50
N THR A 819 -27.60 -7.04 -14.79
CA THR A 819 -27.10 -6.03 -15.75
C THR A 819 -27.55 -4.63 -15.35
N ALA A 820 -28.81 -4.42 -14.98
CA ALA A 820 -29.31 -3.10 -14.57
C ALA A 820 -28.70 -2.62 -13.25
N GLU A 821 -28.34 -3.54 -12.34
CA GLU A 821 -27.66 -3.22 -11.08
C GLU A 821 -26.22 -2.70 -11.31
N ARG A 822 -25.49 -3.29 -12.26
CA ARG A 822 -24.06 -3.01 -12.46
C ARG A 822 -23.76 -2.10 -13.64
N PHE A 823 -24.58 -2.09 -14.69
CA PHE A 823 -24.46 -1.21 -15.85
C PHE A 823 -25.48 -0.07 -15.74
N VAL A 824 -25.14 0.91 -14.93
CA VAL A 824 -26.00 2.05 -14.58
C VAL A 824 -25.90 3.18 -15.62
N ALA A 825 -26.82 4.15 -15.54
CA ALA A 825 -26.76 5.33 -16.40
C ALA A 825 -25.49 6.15 -16.10
N ASP A 826 -24.83 6.66 -17.13
CA ASP A 826 -23.69 7.57 -17.01
C ASP A 826 -24.19 9.02 -17.02
N PRO A 827 -24.19 9.73 -15.87
CA PRO A 827 -24.67 11.12 -15.78
C PRO A 827 -23.68 12.13 -16.37
N PHE A 828 -22.45 11.72 -16.68
CA PHE A 828 -21.38 12.57 -17.20
C PHE A 828 -21.19 12.42 -18.71
N GLY A 829 -21.77 11.37 -19.29
CA GLY A 829 -21.72 11.07 -20.72
C GLY A 829 -22.86 11.67 -21.53
N GLU A 830 -22.94 11.23 -22.80
CA GLU A 830 -24.02 11.61 -23.70
C GLU A 830 -25.35 10.97 -23.26
N PRO A 831 -26.51 11.57 -23.57
CA PRO A 831 -27.80 10.98 -23.25
C PRO A 831 -27.92 9.52 -23.72
N GLY A 832 -28.20 8.61 -22.78
CA GLY A 832 -28.32 7.17 -23.04
C GLY A 832 -27.02 6.38 -22.88
N SER A 833 -25.89 7.03 -22.60
CA SER A 833 -24.66 6.29 -22.23
C SER A 833 -24.78 5.60 -20.88
N ARG A 834 -23.99 4.54 -20.71
CA ARG A 834 -23.94 3.69 -19.51
C ARG A 834 -22.54 3.65 -18.95
N MET A 835 -22.45 3.43 -17.65
CA MET A 835 -21.21 3.13 -16.94
C MET A 835 -21.35 1.83 -16.14
N TYR A 836 -20.27 1.09 -16.05
CA TYR A 836 -20.14 -0.12 -15.26
C TYR A 836 -19.60 0.21 -13.87
N ARG A 837 -20.35 -0.20 -12.85
CA ARG A 837 -20.01 -0.13 -11.42
C ARG A 837 -19.07 -1.29 -11.06
N THR A 838 -17.80 -0.98 -10.85
CA THR A 838 -16.75 -2.02 -10.77
C THR A 838 -16.71 -2.78 -9.44
N GLY A 839 -17.14 -2.12 -8.35
CA GLY A 839 -16.92 -2.56 -6.97
C GLY A 839 -15.47 -2.37 -6.49
N ASP A 840 -14.58 -1.82 -7.32
CA ASP A 840 -13.21 -1.46 -6.95
C ASP A 840 -13.20 -0.06 -6.31
N LEU A 841 -12.37 0.13 -5.29
CA LEU A 841 -12.09 1.42 -4.66
C LEU A 841 -10.83 2.01 -5.28
N ALA A 842 -10.90 3.29 -5.65
CA ALA A 842 -9.82 3.99 -6.31
C ALA A 842 -9.69 5.43 -5.81
N ARG A 843 -8.58 6.08 -6.15
CA ARG A 843 -8.38 7.52 -5.94
C ARG A 843 -7.56 8.11 -7.09
N TRP A 844 -7.76 9.40 -7.34
CA TRP A 844 -6.88 10.18 -8.21
C TRP A 844 -5.68 10.68 -7.41
N THR A 845 -4.48 10.58 -7.97
CA THR A 845 -3.27 11.16 -7.38
C THR A 845 -3.10 12.62 -7.82
N ALA A 846 -2.25 13.37 -7.11
CA ALA A 846 -1.88 14.74 -7.49
C ALA A 846 -1.26 14.81 -8.91
N ASP A 847 -0.56 13.76 -9.33
CA ASP A 847 0.00 13.60 -10.69
C ASP A 847 -1.06 13.28 -11.76
N GLY A 848 -2.34 13.19 -11.38
CA GLY A 848 -3.44 12.87 -12.29
C GLY A 848 -3.48 11.39 -12.70
N GLN A 849 -2.85 10.49 -11.94
CA GLN A 849 -2.93 9.06 -12.18
C GLN A 849 -4.05 8.43 -11.35
N LEU A 850 -4.66 7.36 -11.86
CA LEU A 850 -5.65 6.59 -11.10
C LEU A 850 -4.94 5.46 -10.34
N GLU A 851 -5.15 5.38 -9.04
CA GLU A 851 -4.68 4.29 -8.18
C GLU A 851 -5.85 3.40 -7.75
N CYS A 852 -5.65 2.08 -7.82
CA CYS A 852 -6.58 1.12 -7.23
C CYS A 852 -6.17 0.84 -5.77
N VAL A 853 -7.07 1.12 -4.83
CA VAL A 853 -6.82 1.01 -3.38
C VAL A 853 -7.29 -0.34 -2.85
N GLY A 854 -8.35 -0.91 -3.43
CA GLY A 854 -8.92 -2.16 -2.97
C GLY A 854 -10.30 -2.42 -3.56
N ARG A 855 -11.14 -3.16 -2.83
CA ARG A 855 -12.53 -3.44 -3.19
C ARG A 855 -13.44 -3.11 -2.02
N ASP A 856 -14.65 -2.66 -2.34
CA ASP A 856 -15.72 -2.41 -1.37
C ASP A 856 -16.50 -3.71 -1.05
N ASP A 857 -16.34 -4.75 -1.87
CA ASP A 857 -16.95 -6.07 -1.67
C ASP A 857 -15.94 -7.10 -1.14
N THR A 858 -16.44 -8.30 -0.81
CA THR A 858 -15.61 -9.40 -0.30
C THR A 858 -14.79 -10.11 -1.38
N GLN A 859 -14.85 -9.64 -2.63
CA GLN A 859 -14.18 -10.31 -3.73
C GLN A 859 -12.67 -10.16 -3.62
N VAL A 860 -11.96 -11.21 -4.00
CA VAL A 860 -10.51 -11.28 -3.88
C VAL A 860 -9.87 -11.67 -5.21
N LYS A 861 -8.62 -11.24 -5.40
CA LYS A 861 -7.79 -11.72 -6.50
C LYS A 861 -6.67 -12.58 -5.93
N VAL A 862 -6.58 -13.83 -6.39
CA VAL A 862 -5.57 -14.80 -5.97
C VAL A 862 -4.90 -15.33 -7.25
N ARG A 863 -3.60 -15.08 -7.43
CA ARG A 863 -2.82 -15.47 -8.62
C ARG A 863 -3.44 -14.98 -9.94
N GLY A 864 -3.98 -13.76 -9.91
CA GLY A 864 -4.71 -13.12 -11.01
C GLY A 864 -6.13 -13.64 -11.25
N PHE A 865 -6.58 -14.68 -10.53
CA PHE A 865 -7.94 -15.18 -10.63
C PHE A 865 -8.87 -14.38 -9.74
N ARG A 866 -9.98 -13.91 -10.33
CA ARG A 866 -11.08 -13.27 -9.61
C ARG A 866 -11.89 -14.37 -8.90
N ILE A 867 -11.92 -14.33 -7.57
CA ILE A 867 -12.62 -15.31 -6.73
C ILE A 867 -13.63 -14.59 -5.86
N GLU A 868 -14.86 -15.09 -5.85
CA GLU A 868 -15.90 -14.68 -4.90
C GLU A 868 -15.89 -15.67 -3.73
N PRO A 869 -15.51 -15.27 -2.50
CA PRO A 869 -15.54 -16.17 -1.35
C PRO A 869 -16.91 -16.83 -1.16
N ALA A 870 -18.00 -16.13 -1.47
CA ALA A 870 -19.35 -16.69 -1.41
C ALA A 870 -19.57 -17.91 -2.33
N GLU A 871 -18.92 -17.98 -3.50
CA GLU A 871 -18.98 -19.16 -4.39
C GLU A 871 -18.31 -20.37 -3.74
N VAL A 872 -17.19 -20.13 -3.06
CA VAL A 872 -16.45 -21.14 -2.30
C VAL A 872 -17.26 -21.58 -1.08
N GLU A 873 -17.81 -20.63 -0.32
CA GLU A 873 -18.67 -20.87 0.85
C GLU A 873 -19.90 -21.71 0.49
N ALA A 874 -20.55 -21.41 -0.64
CA ALA A 874 -21.69 -22.17 -1.13
C ALA A 874 -21.30 -23.62 -1.49
N ALA A 875 -20.17 -23.82 -2.17
CA ALA A 875 -19.68 -25.14 -2.51
C ALA A 875 -19.29 -25.98 -1.27
N LEU A 876 -18.66 -25.35 -0.26
CA LEU A 876 -18.33 -25.98 1.01
C LEU A 876 -19.59 -26.35 1.82
N THR A 877 -20.57 -25.43 1.88
CA THR A 877 -21.83 -25.63 2.61
C THR A 877 -22.73 -26.67 1.94
N ALA A 878 -22.57 -26.93 0.65
CA ALA A 878 -23.29 -28.00 -0.04
C ALA A 878 -22.89 -29.42 0.41
N HIS A 879 -21.81 -29.57 1.19
CA HIS A 879 -21.43 -30.86 1.78
C HIS A 879 -22.36 -31.21 2.96
N PRO A 880 -22.99 -32.41 3.02
CA PRO A 880 -23.97 -32.76 4.06
C PRO A 880 -23.46 -32.68 5.51
N GLY A 881 -22.14 -32.78 5.71
CA GLY A 881 -21.49 -32.66 7.01
C GLY A 881 -21.20 -31.22 7.46
N VAL A 882 -21.42 -30.20 6.63
CA VAL A 882 -21.11 -28.79 6.91
C VAL A 882 -22.40 -28.01 7.15
N ALA A 883 -22.53 -27.37 8.31
CA ALA A 883 -23.67 -26.49 8.63
C ALA A 883 -23.45 -25.04 8.18
N GLN A 884 -22.22 -24.53 8.32
CA GLN A 884 -21.83 -23.18 7.89
C GLN A 884 -20.40 -23.23 7.34
N ALA A 885 -20.12 -22.38 6.35
CA ALA A 885 -18.77 -22.16 5.87
C ALA A 885 -18.50 -20.66 5.68
N ALA A 886 -17.25 -20.26 5.90
CA ALA A 886 -16.72 -18.94 5.53
C ALA A 886 -15.44 -19.13 4.72
N ALA A 887 -15.18 -18.30 3.71
CA ALA A 887 -13.94 -18.34 2.94
C ALA A 887 -13.20 -16.99 3.03
N LEU A 888 -11.88 -17.05 3.17
CA LEU A 888 -11.04 -15.87 3.34
C LEU A 888 -9.66 -16.09 2.73
N VAL A 889 -9.04 -15.02 2.27
CA VAL A 889 -7.65 -15.05 1.81
C VAL A 889 -6.73 -14.72 2.97
N ARG A 890 -5.69 -15.54 3.15
CA ARG A 890 -4.58 -15.33 4.08
C ARG A 890 -3.28 -15.19 3.33
N GLU A 891 -2.36 -14.39 3.87
CA GLU A 891 -0.99 -14.33 3.38
C GLU A 891 -0.16 -15.43 4.03
N ALA A 892 0.64 -16.12 3.23
CA ALA A 892 1.64 -17.10 3.67
C ALA A 892 2.98 -16.78 2.99
N ASP A 893 4.07 -17.46 3.37
CA ASP A 893 5.42 -17.25 2.79
C ASP A 893 5.52 -17.54 1.27
N GLY A 894 4.42 -17.98 0.63
CA GLY A 894 4.27 -18.17 -0.82
C GLY A 894 3.18 -17.30 -1.47
N GLY A 895 2.71 -16.25 -0.81
CA GLY A 895 1.68 -15.34 -1.32
C GLY A 895 0.27 -15.63 -0.81
N LYS A 896 -0.73 -15.01 -1.45
CA LYS A 896 -2.15 -15.10 -1.06
C LYS A 896 -2.70 -16.52 -1.29
N GLN A 897 -3.29 -17.12 -0.25
CA GLN A 897 -3.96 -18.42 -0.32
C GLN A 897 -5.38 -18.35 0.22
N LEU A 898 -6.27 -19.18 -0.34
CA LEU A 898 -7.66 -19.29 0.07
C LEU A 898 -7.82 -20.30 1.21
N VAL A 899 -8.53 -19.91 2.27
CA VAL A 899 -8.77 -20.71 3.48
C VAL A 899 -10.27 -20.82 3.71
N GLY A 900 -10.77 -22.02 3.98
CA GLY A 900 -12.17 -22.26 4.33
C GLY A 900 -12.33 -22.58 5.82
N TYR A 901 -13.28 -21.94 6.48
CA TYR A 901 -13.62 -22.17 7.88
C TYR A 901 -14.97 -22.89 7.92
N LEU A 902 -15.05 -24.03 8.61
CA LEU A 902 -16.18 -24.94 8.56
C LEU A 902 -16.80 -25.13 9.95
N VAL A 903 -18.12 -25.09 10.03
CA VAL A 903 -18.88 -25.50 11.22
C VAL A 903 -19.56 -26.84 10.91
N PRO A 904 -19.32 -27.93 11.67
CA PRO A 904 -19.96 -29.22 11.45
C PRO A 904 -21.48 -29.17 11.63
N ALA A 905 -22.23 -29.87 10.77
CA ALA A 905 -23.66 -30.13 10.96
C ALA A 905 -23.96 -31.13 12.09
N GLY A 906 -22.95 -31.90 12.51
CA GLY A 906 -22.96 -32.79 13.66
C GLY A 906 -21.81 -33.80 13.63
N GLY A 907 -21.29 -34.19 14.80
CA GLY A 907 -20.19 -35.15 14.91
C GLY A 907 -18.82 -34.63 14.45
N ARG A 908 -17.87 -35.54 14.21
CA ARG A 908 -16.53 -35.22 13.71
C ARG A 908 -16.60 -34.96 12.20
N LEU A 909 -16.15 -33.79 11.76
CA LEU A 909 -16.04 -33.43 10.34
C LEU A 909 -14.62 -33.70 9.84
N ASP A 910 -14.49 -34.42 8.73
CA ASP A 910 -13.20 -34.67 8.07
C ASP A 910 -12.93 -33.59 7.02
N ALA A 911 -12.00 -32.69 7.31
CA ALA A 911 -11.60 -31.60 6.42
C ALA A 911 -11.08 -32.12 5.06
N THR A 912 -10.41 -33.27 5.02
CA THR A 912 -9.89 -33.86 3.77
C THR A 912 -11.03 -34.34 2.87
N GLU A 913 -12.11 -34.88 3.44
CA GLU A 913 -13.31 -35.26 2.69
C GLU A 913 -14.05 -34.04 2.13
N VAL A 914 -14.20 -32.97 2.92
CA VAL A 914 -14.84 -31.73 2.49
C VAL A 914 -14.04 -31.04 1.38
N ARG A 915 -12.70 -31.00 1.49
CA ARG A 915 -11.83 -30.44 0.43
C ARG A 915 -12.00 -31.19 -0.89
N ARG A 916 -12.04 -32.52 -0.85
CA ARG A 916 -12.28 -33.36 -2.04
C ARG A 916 -13.63 -33.08 -2.66
N PHE A 917 -14.68 -32.98 -1.83
CA PHE A 917 -16.03 -32.64 -2.29
C PHE A 917 -16.11 -31.26 -2.97
N ALA A 918 -15.38 -30.27 -2.45
CA ALA A 918 -15.27 -28.95 -3.05
C ALA A 918 -14.47 -28.97 -4.36
N ALA A 919 -13.39 -29.73 -4.43
CA ALA A 919 -12.57 -29.90 -5.64
C ALA A 919 -13.34 -30.53 -6.82
N ASP A 920 -14.35 -31.35 -6.55
CA ASP A 920 -15.23 -31.90 -7.59
C ASP A 920 -16.21 -30.86 -8.20
N ARG A 921 -16.36 -29.69 -7.56
CA ARG A 921 -17.40 -28.67 -7.87
C ARG A 921 -16.83 -27.32 -8.25
N LEU A 922 -15.67 -26.98 -7.71
CA LEU A 922 -14.96 -25.73 -7.97
C LEU A 922 -13.77 -25.99 -8.90
N PRO A 923 -13.37 -25.02 -9.73
CA PRO A 923 -12.05 -25.02 -10.36
C PRO A 923 -10.94 -25.08 -9.30
N GLU A 924 -9.80 -25.69 -9.64
CA GLU A 924 -8.69 -25.91 -8.71
C GLU A 924 -8.24 -24.63 -7.97
N PHE A 925 -8.16 -23.49 -8.67
CA PHE A 925 -7.76 -22.21 -8.07
C PHE A 925 -8.77 -21.64 -7.05
N MET A 926 -10.00 -22.17 -6.99
CA MET A 926 -11.03 -21.80 -6.01
C MET A 926 -11.14 -22.80 -4.85
N VAL A 927 -10.41 -23.92 -4.89
CA VAL A 927 -10.41 -24.89 -3.79
C VAL A 927 -9.53 -24.35 -2.66
N PRO A 928 -10.03 -24.23 -1.42
CA PRO A 928 -9.20 -23.77 -0.31
C PRO A 928 -7.96 -24.65 -0.10
N ALA A 929 -6.82 -24.00 0.13
CA ALA A 929 -5.56 -24.64 0.48
C ALA A 929 -5.62 -25.27 1.87
N ALA A 930 -6.30 -24.61 2.81
CA ALA A 930 -6.54 -25.09 4.17
C ALA A 930 -8.03 -25.05 4.52
N LEU A 931 -8.48 -26.00 5.35
CA LEU A 931 -9.83 -26.05 5.92
C LEU A 931 -9.75 -26.14 7.44
N VAL A 932 -10.24 -25.12 8.14
CA VAL A 932 -10.21 -25.02 9.60
C VAL A 932 -11.59 -25.33 10.15
N VAL A 933 -11.71 -26.36 10.99
CA VAL A 933 -12.98 -26.73 11.62
C VAL A 933 -13.16 -25.97 12.92
N LEU A 934 -14.28 -25.26 13.05
CA LEU A 934 -14.65 -24.45 14.21
C LEU A 934 -15.95 -24.96 14.84
N ASP A 935 -16.10 -24.78 16.16
CA ASP A 935 -17.37 -25.06 16.84
C ASP A 935 -18.48 -24.09 16.39
N ARG A 936 -18.11 -22.84 16.08
CA ARG A 936 -18.99 -21.79 15.53
C ARG A 936 -18.16 -20.74 14.81
N LEU A 937 -18.76 -20.03 13.86
CA LEU A 937 -18.15 -18.84 13.28
C LEU A 937 -18.15 -17.68 14.31
N PRO A 938 -17.04 -16.96 14.48
CA PRO A 938 -16.98 -15.77 15.35
C PRO A 938 -17.88 -14.68 14.78
N LEU A 939 -18.64 -14.02 15.65
CA LEU A 939 -19.54 -12.93 15.28
C LEU A 939 -19.12 -11.63 15.97
N ASP A 940 -19.25 -10.52 15.27
CA ASP A 940 -19.10 -9.18 15.82
C ASP A 940 -20.29 -8.85 16.77
N PRO A 941 -20.23 -7.74 17.54
CA PRO A 941 -21.33 -7.31 18.41
C PRO A 941 -22.67 -7.08 17.70
N ASN A 942 -22.67 -6.93 16.36
CA ASN A 942 -23.85 -6.77 15.52
C ASN A 942 -24.39 -8.10 14.96
N GLY A 943 -23.79 -9.23 15.33
CA GLY A 943 -24.19 -10.56 14.88
C GLY A 943 -23.75 -10.91 13.44
N LYS A 944 -22.83 -10.16 12.84
CA LYS A 944 -22.21 -10.47 11.53
C LYS A 944 -20.91 -11.27 11.73
N LEU A 945 -20.48 -12.02 10.71
CA LEU A 945 -19.21 -12.75 10.74
C LEU A 945 -18.02 -11.81 10.97
N ASP A 946 -17.28 -12.01 12.06
CA ASP A 946 -16.02 -11.32 12.34
C ASP A 946 -14.86 -12.06 11.66
N ARG A 947 -14.48 -11.60 10.47
CA ARG A 947 -13.39 -12.19 9.69
C ARG A 947 -12.00 -11.96 10.29
N ARG A 948 -11.84 -10.97 11.17
CA ARG A 948 -10.56 -10.69 11.86
C ARG A 948 -10.36 -11.64 13.04
N ALA A 949 -11.44 -12.08 13.67
CA ALA A 949 -11.41 -13.06 14.76
C ALA A 949 -11.29 -14.53 14.28
N LEU A 950 -11.25 -14.78 12.97
CA LEU A 950 -11.02 -16.13 12.44
C LEU A 950 -9.57 -16.56 12.68
N PRO A 951 -9.33 -17.73 13.30
CA PRO A 951 -7.99 -18.17 13.69
C PRO A 951 -7.08 -18.37 12.48
N GLU A 952 -5.78 -18.12 12.66
CA GLU A 952 -4.80 -18.35 11.60
C GLU A 952 -4.71 -19.86 11.26
N PRO A 953 -4.71 -20.23 9.97
CA PRO A 953 -4.61 -21.62 9.56
C PRO A 953 -3.20 -22.17 9.81
N GLU A 954 -3.13 -23.39 10.33
CA GLU A 954 -1.90 -24.17 10.26
C GLU A 954 -1.83 -24.88 8.90
N PHE A 955 -0.85 -24.51 8.07
CA PHE A 955 -0.51 -25.27 6.87
C PHE A 955 0.35 -26.48 7.23
N SER A 956 -0.18 -27.37 8.08
CA SER A 956 0.50 -28.59 8.51
C SER A 956 0.00 -29.81 7.73
N GLY A 957 0.94 -30.65 7.29
CA GLY A 957 0.66 -31.92 6.65
C GLY A 957 0.02 -32.93 7.60
N GLY A 958 -0.32 -34.11 7.10
CA GLY A 958 -0.96 -35.16 7.89
C GLY A 958 -0.04 -35.73 8.99
N ALA A 959 -0.43 -36.89 9.56
CA ALA A 959 0.44 -37.59 10.51
C ALA A 959 1.77 -37.98 9.81
N TYR A 960 2.89 -37.45 10.31
CA TYR A 960 4.21 -37.61 9.69
C TYR A 960 4.59 -39.09 9.50
N ARG A 961 4.78 -39.49 8.23
CA ARG A 961 5.38 -40.76 7.82
C ARG A 961 6.73 -40.47 7.18
N ALA A 962 7.79 -41.09 7.69
CA ALA A 962 9.15 -40.89 7.17
C ALA A 962 9.32 -41.57 5.79
N PRO A 963 10.15 -41.00 4.89
CA PRO A 963 10.49 -41.63 3.62
C PRO A 963 11.26 -42.93 3.81
N SER A 964 10.91 -43.93 3.02
CA SER A 964 11.38 -45.32 3.16
C SER A 964 12.17 -45.82 1.93
N SER A 965 11.98 -45.20 0.76
CA SER A 965 12.72 -45.50 -0.48
C SER A 965 13.68 -44.38 -0.89
N PRO A 966 14.74 -44.64 -1.69
CA PRO A 966 15.62 -43.60 -2.20
C PRO A 966 14.89 -42.50 -2.99
N GLY A 967 13.84 -42.86 -3.75
CA GLY A 967 12.98 -41.91 -4.46
C GLY A 967 12.16 -41.04 -3.50
N GLU A 968 11.56 -41.64 -2.47
CA GLU A 968 10.84 -40.89 -1.42
C GLU A 968 11.77 -39.96 -0.64
N VAL A 969 13.00 -40.37 -0.33
CA VAL A 969 13.99 -39.53 0.38
C VAL A 969 14.39 -38.32 -0.46
N ALA A 970 14.68 -38.53 -1.74
CA ALA A 970 15.04 -37.45 -2.65
C ALA A 970 13.87 -36.48 -2.86
N LEU A 971 12.65 -36.98 -3.10
CA LEU A 971 11.47 -36.15 -3.32
C LEU A 971 11.04 -35.41 -2.04
N ALA A 972 11.10 -36.04 -0.86
CA ALA A 972 10.80 -35.37 0.41
C ALA A 972 11.80 -34.23 0.71
N ALA A 973 13.10 -34.43 0.41
CA ALA A 973 14.11 -33.39 0.56
C ALA A 973 13.90 -32.24 -0.44
N VAL A 974 13.51 -32.54 -1.67
CA VAL A 974 13.15 -31.54 -2.68
C VAL A 974 11.93 -30.73 -2.22
N PHE A 975 10.88 -31.39 -1.74
CA PHE A 975 9.68 -30.71 -1.23
C PHE A 975 10.05 -29.79 -0.06
N ALA A 976 10.80 -30.29 0.93
CA ALA A 976 11.24 -29.49 2.07
C ALA A 976 12.01 -28.23 1.66
N GLU A 977 12.97 -28.37 0.74
CA GLU A 977 13.79 -27.26 0.24
C GLU A 977 13.01 -26.24 -0.59
N VAL A 978 12.07 -26.70 -1.42
CA VAL A 978 11.24 -25.82 -2.26
C VAL A 978 10.20 -25.08 -1.42
N LEU A 979 9.67 -25.73 -0.38
CA LEU A 979 8.62 -25.17 0.48
C LEU A 979 9.18 -24.37 1.66
N GLY A 980 10.49 -24.41 1.91
CA GLY A 980 11.12 -23.76 3.07
C GLY A 980 10.80 -24.44 4.40
N LEU A 981 10.48 -25.74 4.37
CA LEU A 981 10.11 -26.52 5.55
C LEU A 981 11.31 -27.31 6.08
N GLU A 982 11.42 -27.46 7.41
CA GLU A 982 12.48 -28.30 8.01
C GLU A 982 12.35 -29.77 7.58
N ARG A 983 11.10 -30.29 7.46
CA ARG A 983 10.80 -31.68 7.11
C ARG A 983 9.44 -31.81 6.43
N VAL A 984 9.33 -32.76 5.49
CA VAL A 984 8.08 -33.15 4.80
C VAL A 984 7.88 -34.66 4.94
N GLY A 985 6.70 -35.09 5.35
CA GLY A 985 6.27 -36.49 5.41
C GLY A 985 5.85 -37.02 4.04
N VAL A 986 5.93 -38.33 3.84
CA VAL A 986 5.67 -38.88 2.49
C VAL A 986 4.21 -38.82 2.04
N ASP A 987 3.27 -38.65 2.97
CA ASP A 987 1.84 -38.51 2.72
C ASP A 987 1.38 -37.04 2.74
N ASP A 988 2.32 -36.09 2.88
CA ASP A 988 2.00 -34.67 2.86
C ASP A 988 1.66 -34.25 1.44
N ASP A 989 0.44 -33.74 1.25
CA ASP A 989 -0.02 -33.15 -0.01
C ASP A 989 0.78 -31.86 -0.26
N PHE A 990 1.55 -31.84 -1.35
CA PHE A 990 2.41 -30.75 -1.77
C PHE A 990 1.71 -29.38 -1.69
N PHE A 991 0.45 -29.31 -2.13
CA PHE A 991 -0.32 -28.06 -2.16
C PHE A 991 -0.94 -27.72 -0.80
N ALA A 992 -1.18 -28.72 0.05
CA ALA A 992 -1.68 -28.51 1.41
C ALA A 992 -0.58 -27.96 2.34
N VAL A 993 0.69 -28.30 2.10
CA VAL A 993 1.84 -27.81 2.88
C VAL A 993 2.52 -26.58 2.27
N GLY A 994 1.77 -25.77 1.51
CA GLY A 994 2.26 -24.48 0.99
C GLY A 994 2.92 -24.53 -0.39
N GLY A 995 2.77 -25.64 -1.12
CA GLY A 995 3.17 -25.74 -2.52
C GLY A 995 2.16 -25.11 -3.46
N ASP A 996 2.65 -24.69 -4.62
CA ASP A 996 1.86 -24.11 -5.68
C ASP A 996 2.35 -24.58 -7.05
N SER A 997 1.64 -24.16 -8.09
CA SER A 997 1.95 -24.53 -9.48
C SER A 997 3.37 -24.16 -9.91
N ILE A 998 3.97 -23.12 -9.35
CA ILE A 998 5.29 -22.63 -9.74
C ILE A 998 6.38 -23.38 -8.97
N ARG A 999 6.18 -23.55 -7.66
CA ARG A 999 7.02 -24.43 -6.81
C ARG A 999 7.04 -25.87 -7.34
N SER A 1000 5.97 -26.35 -7.98
CA SER A 1000 5.94 -27.68 -8.62
C SER A 1000 7.00 -27.85 -9.72
N ILE A 1001 7.36 -26.77 -10.43
CA ILE A 1001 8.40 -26.79 -11.46
C ILE A 1001 9.78 -26.84 -10.80
N GLN A 1002 10.00 -26.06 -9.74
CA GLN A 1002 11.23 -26.14 -8.95
C GLN A 1002 11.44 -27.54 -8.37
N VAL A 1003 10.35 -28.21 -7.95
CA VAL A 1003 10.37 -29.61 -7.55
C VAL A 1003 10.87 -30.49 -8.69
N VAL A 1004 10.34 -30.35 -9.90
CA VAL A 1004 10.76 -31.16 -11.06
C VAL A 1004 12.23 -30.94 -11.39
N THR A 1005 12.67 -29.68 -11.48
CA THR A 1005 14.05 -29.32 -11.81
C THR A 1005 15.03 -29.85 -10.75
N ARG A 1006 14.72 -29.68 -9.46
CA ARG A 1006 15.58 -30.14 -8.35
C ARG A 1006 15.50 -31.66 -8.13
N ALA A 1007 14.36 -32.29 -8.37
CA ALA A 1007 14.23 -33.75 -8.36
C ALA A 1007 15.08 -34.38 -9.47
N ARG A 1008 15.06 -33.79 -10.67
CA ARG A 1008 15.92 -34.23 -11.79
C ARG A 1008 17.40 -34.10 -11.46
N ALA A 1009 17.81 -32.99 -10.82
CA ALA A 1009 19.18 -32.81 -10.33
C ALA A 1009 19.61 -33.86 -9.28
N ARG A 1010 18.64 -34.52 -8.62
CA ARG A 1010 18.84 -35.59 -7.63
C ARG A 1010 18.58 -36.99 -8.19
N GLY A 1011 18.55 -37.14 -9.52
CA GLY A 1011 18.43 -38.44 -10.19
C GLY A 1011 17.02 -39.03 -10.20
N VAL A 1012 16.00 -38.23 -9.84
CA VAL A 1012 14.59 -38.62 -9.84
C VAL A 1012 13.87 -37.87 -10.96
N GLU A 1013 13.48 -38.58 -12.01
CA GLU A 1013 12.76 -37.98 -13.13
C GLU A 1013 11.24 -38.06 -12.89
N VAL A 1014 10.63 -36.90 -12.71
CA VAL A 1014 9.18 -36.67 -12.55
C VAL A 1014 8.78 -35.52 -13.46
N SER A 1015 7.60 -35.57 -14.09
CA SER A 1015 7.09 -34.45 -14.89
C SER A 1015 6.29 -33.47 -14.01
N PRO A 1016 6.11 -32.21 -14.43
CA PRO A 1016 5.22 -31.27 -13.72
C PRO A 1016 3.81 -31.85 -13.57
N ARG A 1017 3.32 -32.54 -14.63
CA ARG A 1017 2.05 -33.28 -14.59
C ARG A 1017 2.01 -34.32 -13.47
N ASP A 1018 3.10 -35.04 -13.23
CA ASP A 1018 3.14 -36.04 -12.16
C ASP A 1018 3.00 -35.37 -10.78
N VAL A 1019 3.56 -34.18 -10.55
CA VAL A 1019 3.42 -33.46 -9.26
C VAL A 1019 1.96 -33.05 -9.00
N PHE A 1020 1.22 -32.69 -10.06
CA PHE A 1020 -0.19 -32.35 -9.96
C PHE A 1020 -1.10 -33.57 -9.77
N GLU A 1021 -0.80 -34.67 -10.47
CA GLU A 1021 -1.61 -35.90 -10.43
C GLU A 1021 -1.29 -36.77 -9.20
N CYS A 1022 -0.05 -36.73 -8.70
CA CYS A 1022 0.47 -37.50 -7.58
C CYS A 1022 0.97 -36.52 -6.51
N ARG A 1023 0.00 -35.99 -5.77
CA ARG A 1023 0.15 -34.81 -4.91
C ARG A 1023 1.02 -35.04 -3.68
N THR A 1024 1.32 -36.29 -3.35
CA THR A 1024 2.16 -36.67 -2.21
C THR A 1024 3.49 -37.26 -2.67
N VAL A 1025 4.53 -37.18 -1.84
CA VAL A 1025 5.83 -37.80 -2.13
C VAL A 1025 5.71 -39.31 -2.37
N ALA A 1026 4.83 -39.99 -1.64
CA ALA A 1026 4.58 -41.43 -1.79
C ALA A 1026 3.99 -41.76 -3.16
N GLU A 1027 2.98 -41.02 -3.61
CA GLU A 1027 2.37 -41.22 -4.94
C GLU A 1027 3.35 -40.85 -6.06
N LEU A 1028 4.11 -39.76 -5.87
CA LEU A 1028 5.05 -39.25 -6.84
C LEU A 1028 6.24 -40.22 -7.03
N ALA A 1029 6.72 -40.83 -5.93
CA ALA A 1029 7.77 -41.83 -5.95
C ALA A 1029 7.39 -43.10 -6.72
N VAL A 1030 6.09 -43.44 -6.81
CA VAL A 1030 5.59 -44.57 -7.61
C VAL A 1030 5.69 -44.29 -9.12
N ARG A 1031 5.54 -43.03 -9.52
CA ARG A 1031 5.62 -42.61 -10.94
C ARG A 1031 7.01 -42.20 -11.39
N ALA A 1032 7.88 -41.85 -10.44
CA ALA A 1032 9.24 -41.44 -10.71
C ALA A 1032 10.06 -42.53 -11.44
N ARG A 1033 10.84 -42.13 -12.45
CA ARG A 1033 11.83 -43.00 -13.08
C ARG A 1033 13.18 -42.75 -12.43
N THR A 1034 13.79 -43.82 -11.92
CA THR A 1034 15.19 -43.78 -11.46
C THR A 1034 16.10 -43.84 -12.68
N VAL A 1035 16.78 -42.76 -12.99
CA VAL A 1035 17.78 -42.75 -14.07
C VAL A 1035 19.03 -43.44 -13.55
N GLY A 1036 19.40 -44.57 -14.17
CA GLY A 1036 20.58 -45.34 -13.82
C GLY A 1036 21.89 -44.58 -14.10
N GLU A 1037 22.78 -44.60 -13.11
CA GLU A 1037 24.21 -44.23 -13.08
C GLU A 1037 24.62 -42.97 -13.87
N ALA A 1038 24.66 -41.84 -13.16
CA ALA A 1038 25.57 -40.76 -13.51
C ALA A 1038 27.02 -41.30 -13.45
N VAL A 1039 27.80 -41.06 -14.50
CA VAL A 1039 29.23 -41.34 -14.52
C VAL A 1039 29.88 -40.55 -13.40
N VAL A 1040 30.26 -41.24 -12.32
CA VAL A 1040 31.23 -40.72 -11.37
C VAL A 1040 32.58 -40.77 -12.09
N LEU A 1041 33.13 -39.61 -12.42
CA LEU A 1041 34.53 -39.52 -12.85
C LEU A 1041 35.39 -39.99 -11.67
N GLU A 1042 36.24 -41.00 -11.90
CA GLU A 1042 37.21 -41.45 -10.89
C GLU A 1042 38.06 -40.26 -10.44
N GLU A 1043 38.15 -40.09 -9.12
CA GLU A 1043 39.06 -39.14 -8.49
C GLU A 1043 40.50 -39.48 -8.94
N LEU A 1044 41.20 -38.50 -9.51
CA LEU A 1044 42.58 -38.70 -9.97
C LEU A 1044 43.45 -39.18 -8.78
N PRO A 1045 44.45 -40.07 -9.01
CA PRO A 1045 45.30 -40.58 -7.94
C PRO A 1045 45.97 -39.44 -7.16
N GLY A 1046 45.55 -39.21 -5.91
CA GLY A 1046 46.08 -38.15 -5.05
C GLY A 1046 45.06 -37.20 -4.41
N GLY A 1047 43.75 -37.37 -4.63
CA GLY A 1047 42.71 -36.63 -3.91
C GLY A 1047 42.69 -35.13 -4.23
N GLY A 1048 42.70 -34.79 -5.52
CA GLY A 1048 42.68 -33.39 -5.99
C GLY A 1048 44.03 -32.67 -5.98
N VAL A 1049 45.14 -33.39 -5.77
CA VAL A 1049 46.52 -32.86 -5.87
C VAL A 1049 47.08 -33.12 -7.27
N GLY A 1050 47.74 -32.12 -7.86
CA GLY A 1050 48.39 -32.22 -9.17
C GLY A 1050 47.74 -31.32 -10.23
N ARG A 1051 48.06 -31.59 -11.50
CA ARG A 1051 47.56 -30.77 -12.61
C ARG A 1051 46.11 -31.06 -12.94
N MET A 1052 45.34 -29.99 -13.08
CA MET A 1052 43.93 -30.01 -13.44
C MET A 1052 43.68 -29.07 -14.61
N PRO A 1053 42.82 -29.46 -15.58
CA PRO A 1053 42.37 -28.53 -16.59
C PRO A 1053 41.60 -27.38 -15.93
N LEU A 1054 41.67 -26.19 -16.53
CA LEU A 1054 40.79 -25.11 -16.12
C LEU A 1054 39.33 -25.50 -16.34
N LEU A 1055 38.47 -25.11 -15.39
CA LEU A 1055 37.03 -25.14 -15.60
C LEU A 1055 36.66 -24.21 -16.77
N PRO A 1056 35.52 -24.42 -17.45
CA PRO A 1056 35.11 -23.61 -18.60
C PRO A 1056 35.19 -22.09 -18.36
N VAL A 1057 34.87 -21.62 -17.15
CA VAL A 1057 34.98 -20.20 -16.76
C VAL A 1057 36.44 -19.74 -16.66
N GLY A 1058 37.34 -20.58 -16.13
CA GLY A 1058 38.77 -20.28 -16.06
C GLY A 1058 39.42 -20.27 -17.44
N ALA A 1059 39.04 -21.20 -18.31
CA ALA A 1059 39.49 -21.23 -19.70
C ALA A 1059 39.06 -19.94 -20.43
N TRP A 1060 37.77 -19.60 -20.35
CA TRP A 1060 37.21 -18.37 -20.92
C TRP A 1060 37.89 -17.10 -20.39
N LEU A 1061 38.17 -17.01 -19.08
CA LEU A 1061 38.88 -15.87 -18.48
C LEU A 1061 40.29 -15.68 -19.07
N THR A 1062 41.03 -16.77 -19.28
CA THR A 1062 42.37 -16.70 -19.89
C THR A 1062 42.35 -16.35 -21.38
N GLU A 1063 41.22 -16.54 -22.07
CA GLU A 1063 40.99 -16.11 -23.45
C GLU A 1063 40.65 -14.62 -23.55
N LEU A 1064 39.98 -14.07 -22.53
CA LEU A 1064 39.56 -12.66 -22.49
C LEU A 1064 40.71 -11.68 -22.24
N THR A 1065 41.68 -12.05 -21.40
CA THR A 1065 42.81 -11.18 -21.05
C THR A 1065 44.05 -11.97 -20.62
N PRO A 1066 45.26 -11.55 -21.01
CA PRO A 1066 46.49 -12.13 -20.49
C PRO A 1066 46.79 -11.71 -19.03
N GLN A 1067 46.14 -10.66 -18.52
CA GLN A 1067 46.28 -10.13 -17.15
C GLN A 1067 45.25 -10.79 -16.21
N HIS A 1068 45.59 -11.96 -15.68
CA HIS A 1068 44.76 -12.76 -14.77
C HIS A 1068 44.90 -12.35 -13.29
N ASP A 1069 45.82 -11.45 -12.99
CA ASP A 1069 46.14 -10.88 -11.68
C ASP A 1069 45.17 -9.76 -11.22
N ARG A 1070 44.23 -9.33 -12.09
CA ARG A 1070 43.30 -8.23 -11.79
C ARG A 1070 41.83 -8.65 -11.63
N PHE A 1071 41.53 -9.94 -11.78
CA PHE A 1071 40.18 -10.47 -11.57
C PHE A 1071 40.07 -11.01 -10.15
N SER A 1072 39.15 -10.46 -9.35
CA SER A 1072 39.06 -10.71 -7.92
C SER A 1072 37.64 -10.46 -7.42
N MET A 1073 37.32 -11.02 -6.25
CA MET A 1073 36.10 -10.73 -5.51
C MET A 1073 36.50 -10.41 -4.09
N SER A 1074 35.93 -9.38 -3.48
CA SER A 1074 36.23 -9.03 -2.09
C SER A 1074 34.99 -8.95 -1.23
N LEU A 1075 35.15 -9.34 0.04
CA LEU A 1075 34.09 -9.30 1.05
C LEU A 1075 34.70 -8.98 2.42
N VAL A 1076 33.92 -8.35 3.30
CA VAL A 1076 34.34 -8.03 4.67
C VAL A 1076 33.49 -8.82 5.66
N CYS A 1077 34.15 -9.52 6.58
CA CYS A 1077 33.51 -10.26 7.68
C CYS A 1077 33.82 -9.58 9.01
N ASP A 1078 32.86 -9.56 9.93
CA ASP A 1078 33.13 -9.26 11.34
C ASP A 1078 33.77 -10.49 12.01
N LEU A 1079 34.83 -10.26 12.79
CA LEU A 1079 35.55 -11.30 13.51
C LEU A 1079 35.07 -11.41 14.96
N PRO A 1080 35.05 -12.60 15.58
CA PRO A 1080 34.73 -12.75 16.99
C PRO A 1080 35.55 -11.80 17.88
N VAL A 1081 34.87 -11.17 18.86
CA VAL A 1081 35.53 -10.26 19.82
C VAL A 1081 36.65 -11.01 20.55
N GLY A 1082 37.86 -10.46 20.51
CA GLY A 1082 39.02 -11.04 21.18
C GLY A 1082 39.72 -12.19 20.43
N ILE A 1083 39.40 -12.42 19.14
CA ILE A 1083 40.13 -13.41 18.34
C ILE A 1083 41.63 -13.11 18.34
N SER A 1084 42.43 -14.13 18.66
CA SER A 1084 43.88 -14.02 18.59
C SER A 1084 44.40 -14.24 17.17
N GLU A 1085 45.58 -13.69 16.87
CA GLU A 1085 46.26 -13.93 15.59
C GLU A 1085 46.47 -15.43 15.32
N VAL A 1086 46.74 -16.21 16.37
CA VAL A 1086 46.92 -17.66 16.27
C VAL A 1086 45.63 -18.37 15.87
N GLU A 1087 44.49 -17.97 16.43
CA GLU A 1087 43.17 -18.54 16.09
C GLU A 1087 42.73 -18.15 14.68
N LEU A 1088 42.96 -16.89 14.29
CA LEU A 1088 42.67 -16.41 12.95
C LEU A 1088 43.50 -17.16 11.91
N LEU A 1089 44.81 -17.26 12.10
CA LEU A 1089 45.71 -18.00 11.19
C LEU A 1089 45.39 -19.50 11.15
N GLY A 1090 45.06 -20.11 12.29
CA GLY A 1090 44.64 -21.51 12.34
C GLY A 1090 43.34 -21.77 11.57
N THR A 1091 42.37 -20.86 11.69
CA THR A 1091 41.08 -20.94 10.98
C THR A 1091 41.27 -20.78 9.48
N LEU A 1092 42.01 -19.75 9.05
CA LEU A 1092 42.31 -19.52 7.64
C LEU A 1092 43.14 -20.66 7.05
N GLY A 1093 44.09 -21.21 7.80
CA GLY A 1093 44.85 -22.40 7.43
C GLY A 1093 43.95 -23.60 7.11
N ALA A 1094 43.00 -23.91 8.00
CA ALA A 1094 42.07 -25.02 7.79
C ALA A 1094 41.20 -24.82 6.53
N VAL A 1095 40.81 -23.57 6.24
CA VAL A 1095 40.03 -23.24 5.03
C VAL A 1095 40.90 -23.41 3.77
N VAL A 1096 42.10 -22.82 3.74
CA VAL A 1096 43.01 -22.94 2.59
C VAL A 1096 43.37 -24.39 2.29
N ASP A 1097 43.59 -25.21 3.33
CA ASP A 1097 43.92 -26.63 3.18
C ASP A 1097 42.74 -27.47 2.69
N ARG A 1098 41.50 -27.09 3.06
CA ARG A 1098 40.28 -27.80 2.66
C ARG A 1098 39.91 -27.54 1.20
N HIS A 1099 40.27 -26.38 0.66
CA HIS A 1099 39.81 -25.90 -0.64
C HIS A 1099 40.94 -25.87 -1.68
N ASP A 1100 40.91 -26.85 -2.58
CA ASP A 1100 41.92 -27.10 -3.61
C ASP A 1100 42.32 -25.85 -4.42
N VAL A 1101 41.35 -25.01 -4.80
CA VAL A 1101 41.64 -23.80 -5.56
C VAL A 1101 42.52 -22.80 -4.81
N LEU A 1102 42.40 -22.70 -3.48
CA LEU A 1102 43.19 -21.76 -2.66
C LEU A 1102 44.65 -22.20 -2.50
N ARG A 1103 44.93 -23.48 -2.79
CA ARG A 1103 46.27 -24.09 -2.81
C ARG A 1103 46.77 -24.39 -4.22
N SER A 1104 46.17 -23.74 -5.24
CA SER A 1104 46.53 -23.95 -6.64
C SER A 1104 47.34 -22.79 -7.23
N SER A 1105 48.12 -23.07 -8.27
CA SER A 1105 48.77 -22.06 -9.10
C SER A 1105 48.41 -22.24 -10.57
N LEU A 1106 48.36 -21.14 -11.33
CA LEU A 1106 48.07 -21.13 -12.75
C LEU A 1106 49.36 -21.36 -13.55
N VAL A 1107 49.45 -22.52 -14.22
CA VAL A 1107 50.64 -22.95 -14.97
C VAL A 1107 50.31 -23.16 -16.46
N ARG A 1108 51.33 -23.08 -17.33
CA ARG A 1108 51.16 -23.41 -18.75
C ARG A 1108 51.22 -24.93 -18.95
N GLY A 1109 50.22 -25.49 -19.61
CA GLY A 1109 50.17 -26.91 -19.97
C GLY A 1109 51.32 -27.31 -20.91
N GLU A 1110 51.80 -28.56 -20.77
CA GLU A 1110 52.91 -29.06 -21.61
C GLU A 1110 52.47 -29.24 -23.07
N GLY A 1111 53.33 -28.85 -24.02
CA GLY A 1111 53.05 -29.01 -25.45
C GLY A 1111 52.13 -27.94 -26.08
N GLY A 1112 51.78 -26.88 -25.34
CA GLY A 1112 50.99 -25.76 -25.85
C GLY A 1112 49.48 -25.89 -25.65
N SER A 1113 49.02 -26.76 -24.73
CA SER A 1113 47.61 -27.06 -24.44
C SER A 1113 46.81 -25.97 -23.70
N GLY A 1114 47.36 -24.77 -23.51
CA GLY A 1114 46.69 -23.68 -22.78
C GLY A 1114 47.15 -23.52 -21.34
N TRP A 1115 46.32 -22.92 -20.49
CA TRP A 1115 46.58 -22.78 -19.04
C TRP A 1115 45.91 -23.91 -18.26
N GLU A 1116 46.57 -24.38 -17.20
CA GLU A 1116 46.13 -25.44 -16.28
C GLU A 1116 46.32 -24.96 -14.84
N LEU A 1117 45.63 -25.59 -13.88
CA LEU A 1117 45.89 -25.38 -12.45
C LEU A 1117 46.81 -26.48 -11.93
N GLU A 1118 47.85 -26.12 -11.19
CA GLU A 1118 48.65 -27.05 -10.41
C GLU A 1118 48.26 -26.92 -8.95
N VAL A 1119 47.58 -27.94 -8.43
CA VAL A 1119 47.09 -27.95 -7.05
C VAL A 1119 48.13 -28.57 -6.11
N GLY A 1120 48.70 -27.78 -5.21
CA GLY A 1120 49.71 -28.23 -4.24
C GLY A 1120 49.09 -28.87 -2.99
N VAL A 1121 49.74 -29.84 -2.36
CA VAL A 1121 49.20 -30.60 -1.21
C VAL A 1121 48.71 -29.71 -0.05
N PRO A 1122 47.70 -30.13 0.74
CA PRO A 1122 47.33 -29.42 1.98
C PRO A 1122 48.57 -29.11 2.84
N GLY A 1123 48.65 -27.87 3.33
CA GLY A 1123 49.79 -27.33 4.08
C GLY A 1123 50.89 -26.69 3.21
N CYS A 1124 50.73 -26.64 1.88
CA CYS A 1124 51.73 -26.00 1.00
C CYS A 1124 51.67 -24.46 0.98
N VAL A 1125 50.57 -23.87 1.43
CA VAL A 1125 50.38 -22.40 1.46
C VAL A 1125 50.68 -21.87 2.85
N GLU A 1126 51.61 -20.92 2.93
CA GLU A 1126 51.97 -20.23 4.18
C GLU A 1126 50.98 -19.08 4.44
N VAL A 1127 49.93 -19.36 5.21
CA VAL A 1127 48.79 -18.44 5.41
C VAL A 1127 49.18 -17.15 6.14
N ALA A 1128 50.20 -17.14 7.01
CA ALA A 1128 50.60 -15.90 7.69
C ALA A 1128 51.12 -14.87 6.68
N GLY A 1129 51.81 -15.32 5.62
CA GLY A 1129 52.23 -14.48 4.49
C GLY A 1129 51.08 -13.95 3.62
N LEU A 1130 49.85 -14.46 3.78
CA LEU A 1130 48.65 -13.99 3.08
C LEU A 1130 47.84 -12.96 3.89
N VAL A 1131 48.10 -12.83 5.19
CA VAL A 1131 47.36 -11.96 6.10
C VAL A 1131 48.11 -10.65 6.37
N ARG A 1132 47.44 -9.53 6.13
CA ARG A 1132 47.91 -8.19 6.47
C ARG A 1132 47.15 -7.65 7.68
N ARG A 1133 47.82 -7.52 8.83
CA ARG A 1133 47.24 -6.90 10.04
C ARG A 1133 47.33 -5.37 9.98
N VAL A 1134 46.22 -4.70 10.25
CA VAL A 1134 46.05 -3.24 10.28
C VAL A 1134 45.36 -2.85 11.58
N VAL A 1135 46.03 -2.06 12.42
CA VAL A 1135 45.44 -1.61 13.69
C VAL A 1135 44.46 -0.47 13.43
N CYS A 1136 43.26 -0.56 14.00
CA CYS A 1136 42.16 0.39 13.86
C CYS A 1136 41.57 0.73 15.24
N ASP A 1137 40.74 1.78 15.31
CA ASP A 1137 40.14 2.27 16.57
C ASP A 1137 38.74 1.68 16.84
N GLY A 1138 38.26 0.77 15.99
CA GLY A 1138 36.94 0.14 16.10
C GLY A 1138 35.76 1.00 15.62
N ARG A 1139 36.01 2.18 15.02
CA ARG A 1139 34.95 3.08 14.51
C ARG A 1139 34.63 2.80 13.05
N TRP A 1140 33.90 1.72 12.82
CA TRP A 1140 33.62 1.18 11.49
C TRP A 1140 32.73 2.03 10.58
N GLU A 1141 32.01 3.01 11.12
CA GLU A 1141 31.17 3.93 10.34
C GLU A 1141 31.88 5.25 9.97
N SER A 1142 33.11 5.45 10.44
CA SER A 1142 33.86 6.67 10.15
C SER A 1142 34.34 6.73 8.70
N GLY A 1143 34.33 7.93 8.10
CA GLY A 1143 34.94 8.14 6.78
C GLY A 1143 36.43 7.76 6.74
N ALA A 1144 37.15 7.97 7.86
CA ALA A 1144 38.55 7.61 8.00
C ALA A 1144 38.80 6.10 7.89
N TRP A 1145 37.91 5.25 8.41
CA TRP A 1145 38.02 3.80 8.24
C TRP A 1145 37.78 3.40 6.78
N ARG A 1146 36.78 3.97 6.09
CA ARG A 1146 36.52 3.66 4.68
C ARG A 1146 37.72 3.95 3.79
N ASP A 1147 38.44 5.05 4.05
CA ASP A 1147 39.66 5.40 3.32
C ASP A 1147 40.81 4.41 3.57
N VAL A 1148 40.94 3.90 4.80
CA VAL A 1148 41.92 2.86 5.14
C VAL A 1148 41.54 1.54 4.49
N ALA A 1149 40.26 1.13 4.58
CA ALA A 1149 39.76 -0.10 3.99
C ALA A 1149 39.91 -0.12 2.46
N ALA A 1150 39.61 1.00 1.78
CA ALA A 1150 39.80 1.13 0.34
C ALA A 1150 41.28 1.02 -0.08
N ARG A 1151 42.20 1.61 0.69
CA ARG A 1151 43.63 1.54 0.42
C ARG A 1151 44.18 0.13 0.62
N GLU A 1152 43.78 -0.54 1.69
CA GLU A 1152 44.23 -1.90 1.98
C GLU A 1152 43.59 -2.93 1.05
N LEU A 1153 42.38 -2.68 0.55
CA LEU A 1153 41.77 -3.45 -0.55
C LEU A 1153 42.60 -3.32 -1.82
N ASP A 1154 42.95 -2.11 -2.26
CA ASP A 1154 43.78 -1.91 -3.45
C ASP A 1154 45.17 -2.59 -3.30
N GLY A 1155 45.75 -2.52 -2.11
CA GLY A 1155 47.00 -3.21 -1.78
C GLY A 1155 46.87 -4.74 -1.83
N ALA A 1156 45.77 -5.30 -1.33
CA ALA A 1156 45.49 -6.73 -1.36
C ALA A 1156 45.22 -7.23 -2.78
N LEU A 1157 44.47 -6.45 -3.58
CA LEU A 1157 44.23 -6.71 -5.00
C LEU A 1157 45.52 -6.77 -5.81
N GLY A 1158 46.44 -5.82 -5.58
CA GLY A 1158 47.76 -5.82 -6.21
C GLY A 1158 48.70 -6.92 -5.70
N GLY A 1159 48.30 -7.67 -4.67
CA GLY A 1159 49.07 -8.76 -4.06
C GLY A 1159 48.62 -10.16 -4.48
N LEU A 1160 47.56 -10.30 -5.28
CA LEU A 1160 47.15 -11.56 -5.89
C LEU A 1160 48.13 -11.94 -7.01
N ASP A 1161 48.53 -13.20 -7.04
CA ASP A 1161 49.42 -13.75 -8.06
C ASP A 1161 49.03 -15.21 -8.31
N PRO A 1162 47.99 -15.46 -9.14
CA PRO A 1162 47.55 -16.81 -9.42
C PRO A 1162 48.65 -17.68 -10.03
N ALA A 1163 49.57 -17.11 -10.83
CA ALA A 1163 50.70 -17.85 -11.38
C ALA A 1163 51.74 -18.23 -10.32
N GLY A 1164 51.93 -17.38 -9.31
CA GLY A 1164 52.75 -17.62 -8.12
C GLY A 1164 52.08 -18.44 -7.02
N GLY A 1165 50.82 -18.84 -7.19
CA GLY A 1165 50.04 -19.62 -6.21
C GLY A 1165 49.40 -18.79 -5.10
N VAL A 1166 49.30 -17.47 -5.26
CA VAL A 1166 48.62 -16.57 -4.33
C VAL A 1166 47.21 -16.30 -4.87
N MET A 1167 46.29 -17.19 -4.49
CA MET A 1167 44.90 -17.19 -4.97
C MET A 1167 43.95 -16.37 -4.10
N ALA A 1168 44.36 -15.97 -2.89
CA ALA A 1168 43.60 -15.12 -1.98
C ALA A 1168 44.52 -14.28 -1.09
N ARG A 1169 44.02 -13.12 -0.65
CA ARG A 1169 44.66 -12.23 0.34
C ARG A 1169 43.67 -11.86 1.43
N PHE A 1170 44.20 -11.61 2.62
CA PHE A 1170 43.39 -11.28 3.78
C PHE A 1170 43.92 -10.01 4.45
N VAL A 1171 43.05 -9.07 4.79
CA VAL A 1171 43.40 -7.90 5.59
C VAL A 1171 42.62 -7.96 6.90
N TRP A 1172 43.33 -8.12 8.02
CA TRP A 1172 42.75 -8.12 9.34
C TRP A 1172 42.82 -6.71 9.94
N PHE A 1173 41.67 -6.06 10.03
CA PHE A 1173 41.48 -4.82 10.78
C PHE A 1173 41.28 -5.13 12.26
N ASP A 1174 42.35 -4.95 13.02
CA ASP A 1174 42.42 -5.23 14.44
C ASP A 1174 42.04 -4.00 15.26
N ALA A 1175 40.91 -4.06 15.97
CA ALA A 1175 40.39 -2.97 16.79
C ALA A 1175 40.80 -3.04 18.28
N GLY A 1176 41.69 -3.97 18.65
CA GLY A 1176 42.18 -4.13 20.02
C GLY A 1176 41.26 -4.97 20.92
N GLU A 1177 41.67 -5.14 22.18
CA GLU A 1177 40.96 -5.98 23.15
C GLU A 1177 39.60 -5.35 23.53
N GLY A 1178 38.51 -6.08 23.23
CA GLY A 1178 37.15 -5.70 23.61
C GLY A 1178 36.26 -5.17 22.47
N VAL A 1179 36.80 -5.02 21.26
CA VAL A 1179 36.02 -4.64 20.07
C VAL A 1179 36.21 -5.69 18.97
N SER A 1180 35.12 -6.05 18.31
CA SER A 1180 35.11 -6.97 17.16
C SER A 1180 35.97 -6.40 16.04
N GLY A 1181 37.04 -7.09 15.65
CA GLY A 1181 37.81 -6.75 14.45
C GLY A 1181 37.04 -7.08 13.17
N ARG A 1182 37.58 -6.72 12.01
CA ARG A 1182 37.05 -7.09 10.69
C ARG A 1182 38.11 -7.79 9.83
N LEU A 1183 37.70 -8.72 8.99
CA LEU A 1183 38.56 -9.38 8.01
C LEU A 1183 38.04 -9.09 6.60
N LEU A 1184 38.84 -8.38 5.82
CA LEU A 1184 38.63 -8.27 4.38
C LEU A 1184 39.30 -9.47 3.70
N ILE A 1185 38.53 -10.18 2.89
CA ILE A 1185 38.99 -11.30 2.06
C ILE A 1185 38.96 -10.82 0.62
N VAL A 1186 40.04 -11.06 -0.13
CA VAL A 1186 40.25 -10.60 -1.52
C VAL A 1186 40.72 -11.76 -2.39
#